data_AF-L8M6M7-F1
#
_entry.id   AF-L8M6M7-F1
#
_cell.length_a   1.000
_cell.length_b   1.000
_cell.length_c   1.000
_cell.angle_alpha   90.00
_cell.angle_beta   90.00
_cell.angle_gamma   90.00
#
_symmetry.space_group_name_H-M   'P 1'
#
loop_
_entity.id
_entity.type
_entity.pdbx_description
1 polymer ?
#
loop_
_entity_poly.entity_id
_entity_poly.type
_entity_poly.pdbx_seq_one_letter_code
_entity_poly.pdbx_strand_id
1 'polypeptide(L)'
;MTNSSEPEKNQDNEKSNFEPEREAARKVFQEISQVLIRWAPLGGSSFALVSLVLKQEWLIAVLIFPLTIVAVFWAAFTKGFLNRINEISEDVGQESASKLAKFIESMIEAIKWQLAETDEKYLKCQGSSCSDYETIGYNQASGTFMPLLKDVFVPLELSDIFIKDFTGNELPGFPGYSKGRGQRAEGRWKISENLDVWHLLSRTHKSPAFRRLAILAWGGFGKTTLLRHVTYSYMSKQYKKYNAPKLIPVLLYLRQWQELLANNPPDLPTLIEQYHIPYLPTGKELKLPSAWAKNHLRKGDMLVMFDGFDEVKETERESLGEWLGNQIRNYPNTTFIVTSRPRAFKAHKGKIKAGVELFVKEFDQEQQRRFISQWYLAQEINIRAGRNSPNVRDRAEKQTANLLLQLQETEEIGALAKNPLLLNMIVNLHRSYQGQPLPQRRAELYQDIFELQLKDRPRARGIDMPLPLAESQQLLQAIALDMMQEVEEPRISAEDVARLVDKHLRGLDTQDPVTSKDCIEKIRDVSELIVKREEEYEFAHLSFQEFLAAKQIKETKQEQLLLDNYQEQWWQGTILLYAALVNPSNLIRSLIALNREEAITLALRCLEGTPRKVDPKIEAELASLQSNVQNQLYQQLETYLKNGRWREADEETCKVMLKVANREERGWLDDDAISNFPCEDLRMIDQLWVKYSKGQFGFSVQKEIYESLGDTRSYNREVFEKFYDRVGWKQGGDWVSYGDYTFNLSAPHGHLPVRGHLPVRSDYTFGTTYRISLFSREDL
;
A
#
# COMPACT_ATOMS: atom_id res chain seq x y z
N MET A 1 -20.05 -32.88 -90.88
CA MET A 1 -20.70 -32.16 -91.98
C MET A 1 -21.92 -31.43 -91.41
N THR A 2 -21.96 -30.11 -91.64
CA THR A 2 -23.13 -29.21 -91.82
C THR A 2 -24.24 -29.24 -90.75
N ASN A 3 -24.46 -28.28 -89.83
CA ASN A 3 -24.55 -26.79 -89.84
C ASN A 3 -25.98 -26.24 -90.08
N SER A 4 -26.29 -25.17 -89.33
CA SER A 4 -27.34 -24.13 -89.56
C SER A 4 -28.78 -24.44 -89.07
N SER A 5 -29.60 -23.53 -88.49
CA SER A 5 -29.48 -22.12 -88.04
C SER A 5 -30.85 -21.61 -87.51
N GLU A 6 -30.83 -20.77 -86.45
CA GLU A 6 -31.73 -19.61 -86.10
C GLU A 6 -33.21 -19.82 -85.67
N PRO A 7 -33.95 -18.84 -85.04
CA PRO A 7 -33.77 -17.35 -84.99
C PRO A 7 -34.14 -16.52 -83.69
N GLU A 8 -33.83 -15.19 -83.73
CA GLU A 8 -34.48 -13.92 -83.20
C GLU A 8 -34.62 -13.53 -81.69
N LYS A 9 -34.00 -12.42 -81.19
CA LYS A 9 -34.42 -10.98 -80.97
C LYS A 9 -35.55 -10.76 -79.91
N ASN A 10 -35.58 -9.79 -78.95
CA ASN A 10 -35.07 -8.40 -78.83
C ASN A 10 -35.23 -7.81 -77.37
N GLN A 11 -34.29 -6.92 -76.97
CA GLN A 11 -34.37 -5.65 -76.18
C GLN A 11 -34.83 -5.46 -74.71
N ASP A 12 -33.91 -4.84 -73.93
CA ASP A 12 -33.99 -3.68 -73.01
C ASP A 12 -34.78 -3.71 -71.68
N ASN A 13 -34.06 -3.76 -70.54
CA ASN A 13 -34.29 -2.91 -69.36
C ASN A 13 -33.17 -3.04 -68.29
N GLU A 14 -32.19 -2.11 -68.24
CA GLU A 14 -31.35 -1.87 -67.03
C GLU A 14 -30.60 -0.52 -67.11
N LYS A 15 -31.33 0.59 -67.03
CA LYS A 15 -30.78 1.93 -66.75
C LYS A 15 -31.75 2.70 -65.85
N SER A 16 -31.49 2.77 -64.54
CA SER A 16 -32.02 3.79 -63.60
C SER A 16 -31.70 3.42 -62.13
N ASN A 17 -30.48 3.70 -61.63
CA ASN A 17 -30.29 3.76 -60.15
C ASN A 17 -29.05 4.53 -59.61
N PHE A 18 -28.35 5.38 -60.38
CA PHE A 18 -27.06 5.98 -59.94
C PHE A 18 -26.93 7.52 -60.12
N GLU A 19 -28.02 8.27 -60.25
CA GLU A 19 -27.98 9.74 -60.35
C GLU A 19 -27.77 10.51 -59.02
N PRO A 20 -28.36 10.14 -57.87
CA PRO A 20 -28.22 10.94 -56.65
C PRO A 20 -26.82 10.89 -55.99
N GLU A 21 -26.05 9.81 -56.17
CA GLU A 21 -24.67 9.69 -55.63
C GLU A 21 -23.66 10.57 -56.39
N ARG A 22 -23.91 10.86 -57.67
CA ARG A 22 -23.03 11.70 -58.51
C ARG A 22 -23.14 13.18 -58.17
N GLU A 23 -24.25 13.62 -57.59
CA GLU A 23 -24.49 15.01 -57.22
C GLU A 23 -23.87 15.37 -55.85
N ALA A 24 -23.91 14.43 -54.90
CA ALA A 24 -23.24 14.56 -53.60
C ALA A 24 -21.71 14.60 -53.73
N ALA A 25 -21.13 13.78 -54.63
CA ALA A 25 -19.71 13.78 -54.92
C ALA A 25 -19.21 15.12 -55.51
N ARG A 26 -20.02 15.79 -56.34
CA ARG A 26 -19.67 17.10 -56.93
C ARG A 26 -19.63 18.23 -55.90
N LYS A 27 -20.46 18.17 -54.85
CA LYS A 27 -20.53 19.19 -53.79
C LYS A 27 -19.31 19.13 -52.84
N VAL A 28 -18.92 17.92 -52.46
CA VAL A 28 -17.71 17.66 -51.66
C VAL A 28 -16.44 18.07 -52.43
N PHE A 29 -16.46 17.89 -53.75
CA PHE A 29 -15.35 18.25 -54.62
C PHE A 29 -15.11 19.77 -54.72
N GLN A 30 -16.18 20.58 -54.71
CA GLN A 30 -16.08 22.04 -54.73
C GLN A 30 -15.49 22.63 -53.44
N GLU A 31 -15.84 22.08 -52.26
CA GLU A 31 -15.31 22.57 -50.98
C GLU A 31 -13.81 22.25 -50.80
N ILE A 32 -13.36 21.08 -51.26
CA ILE A 32 -11.94 20.67 -51.20
C ILE A 32 -11.07 21.53 -52.14
N SER A 33 -11.59 21.93 -53.30
CA SER A 33 -10.86 22.76 -54.26
C SER A 33 -10.53 24.17 -53.72
N GLN A 34 -11.40 24.76 -52.90
CA GLN A 34 -11.16 26.08 -52.30
C GLN A 34 -10.09 26.05 -51.20
N VAL A 35 -9.97 24.93 -50.48
CA VAL A 35 -8.93 24.75 -49.46
C VAL A 35 -7.57 24.59 -50.14
N LEU A 36 -7.48 23.87 -51.25
CA LEU A 36 -6.23 23.64 -51.99
C LEU A 36 -5.66 24.92 -52.65
N ILE A 37 -6.51 25.81 -53.16
CA ILE A 37 -6.09 27.08 -53.79
C ILE A 37 -5.48 28.05 -52.75
N ARG A 38 -5.90 27.96 -51.48
CA ARG A 38 -5.44 28.85 -50.40
C ARG A 38 -4.02 28.57 -49.91
N TRP A 39 -3.45 27.39 -50.22
CA TRP A 39 -2.14 26.92 -49.73
C TRP A 39 -1.08 26.71 -50.84
N ALA A 40 -1.36 27.20 -52.05
CA ALA A 40 -0.52 27.06 -53.24
C ALA A 40 0.91 27.69 -53.23
N PRO A 41 1.32 28.64 -52.37
CA PRO A 41 2.62 29.31 -52.59
C PRO A 41 3.90 28.56 -52.17
N LEU A 42 3.84 27.30 -51.69
CA LEU A 42 4.97 26.69 -50.97
C LEU A 42 5.45 25.31 -51.51
N GLY A 43 5.53 25.16 -52.85
CA GLY A 43 6.28 24.04 -53.46
C GLY A 43 5.75 23.55 -54.81
N GLY A 44 6.66 23.20 -55.73
CA GLY A 44 6.32 22.82 -57.12
C GLY A 44 5.45 21.56 -57.28
N SER A 45 5.38 20.68 -56.26
CA SER A 45 4.54 19.48 -56.27
C SER A 45 3.06 19.78 -56.01
N SER A 46 2.73 20.84 -55.29
CA SER A 46 1.35 21.31 -55.12
C SER A 46 0.77 21.86 -56.43
N PHE A 47 1.62 22.48 -57.27
CA PHE A 47 1.23 22.96 -58.60
C PHE A 47 1.00 21.80 -59.59
N ALA A 48 1.78 20.72 -59.48
CA ALA A 48 1.58 19.51 -60.28
C ALA A 48 0.27 18.79 -59.93
N LEU A 49 -0.07 18.70 -58.64
CA LEU A 49 -1.33 18.10 -58.19
C LEU A 49 -2.55 18.92 -58.63
N VAL A 50 -2.48 20.25 -58.54
CA VAL A 50 -3.54 21.16 -59.03
C VAL A 50 -3.68 21.09 -60.57
N SER A 51 -2.57 21.01 -61.30
CA SER A 51 -2.54 20.83 -62.77
C SER A 51 -3.18 19.51 -63.21
N LEU A 52 -2.89 18.41 -62.51
CA LEU A 52 -3.44 17.07 -62.82
C LEU A 52 -4.93 16.95 -62.46
N VAL A 53 -5.36 17.59 -61.37
CA VAL A 53 -6.77 17.69 -60.98
C VAL A 53 -7.58 18.53 -61.97
N LEU A 54 -7.02 19.63 -62.48
CA LEU A 54 -7.65 20.44 -63.54
C LEU A 54 -7.76 19.72 -64.88
N LYS A 55 -6.87 18.76 -65.16
CA LYS A 55 -6.88 17.92 -66.38
C LYS A 55 -7.76 16.67 -66.27
N GLN A 56 -8.49 16.47 -65.15
CA GLN A 56 -9.35 15.31 -64.88
C GLN A 56 -8.62 13.95 -64.89
N GLU A 57 -7.32 13.93 -64.62
CA GLU A 57 -6.53 12.70 -64.48
C GLU A 57 -6.57 12.17 -63.04
N TRP A 58 -7.77 11.78 -62.60
CA TRP A 58 -8.10 11.44 -61.21
C TRP A 58 -7.29 10.28 -60.62
N LEU A 59 -6.93 9.30 -61.45
CA LEU A 59 -6.15 8.13 -61.03
C LEU A 59 -4.72 8.51 -60.60
N ILE A 60 -4.09 9.44 -61.29
CA ILE A 60 -2.72 9.89 -61.02
C ILE A 60 -2.70 10.87 -59.85
N ALA A 61 -3.72 11.75 -59.74
CA ALA A 61 -3.86 12.66 -58.60
C ALA A 61 -4.05 11.91 -57.26
N VAL A 62 -4.84 10.83 -57.24
CA VAL A 62 -5.05 9.98 -56.05
C VAL A 62 -3.79 9.20 -55.67
N LEU A 63 -2.95 8.82 -56.64
CA LEU A 63 -1.68 8.12 -56.40
C LEU A 63 -0.59 9.03 -55.78
N ILE A 64 -0.59 10.32 -56.10
CA ILE A 64 0.45 11.27 -55.66
C ILE A 64 0.04 12.02 -54.37
N PHE A 65 -1.25 12.02 -54.02
CA PHE A 65 -1.81 12.67 -52.82
C PHE A 65 -1.18 12.23 -51.48
N PRO A 66 -0.93 10.93 -51.22
CA PRO A 66 -0.22 10.48 -50.02
C PRO A 66 1.25 10.91 -50.02
N LEU A 67 1.88 10.91 -51.21
CA LEU A 67 3.25 11.32 -51.44
C LEU A 67 3.46 12.81 -51.13
N THR A 68 2.47 13.66 -51.40
CA THR A 68 2.48 15.08 -51.01
C THR A 68 2.29 15.30 -49.50
N ILE A 69 1.46 14.50 -48.82
CA ILE A 69 1.29 14.56 -47.35
C ILE A 69 2.57 14.13 -46.65
N VAL A 70 3.21 13.07 -47.15
CA VAL A 70 4.50 12.59 -46.65
C VAL A 70 5.62 13.59 -46.94
N ALA A 71 5.65 14.23 -48.11
CA ALA A 71 6.64 15.26 -48.44
C ALA A 71 6.51 16.53 -47.56
N VAL A 72 5.29 16.94 -47.21
CA VAL A 72 5.03 18.04 -46.26
C VAL A 72 5.51 17.67 -44.85
N PHE A 73 5.33 16.41 -44.43
CA PHE A 73 5.89 15.91 -43.17
C PHE A 73 7.41 15.69 -43.20
N TRP A 74 7.98 15.38 -44.37
CA TRP A 74 9.41 15.09 -44.58
C TRP A 74 10.26 16.36 -44.67
N ALA A 75 9.75 17.42 -45.32
CA ALA A 75 10.40 18.72 -45.42
C ALA A 75 10.54 19.43 -44.07
N ALA A 76 9.67 19.10 -43.10
CA ALA A 76 9.76 19.60 -41.72
C ALA A 76 10.95 19.01 -40.92
N PHE A 77 11.63 17.97 -41.43
CA PHE A 77 12.58 17.19 -40.62
C PHE A 77 14.00 17.02 -41.20
N THR A 78 14.31 17.42 -42.44
CA THR A 78 15.61 17.08 -43.07
C THR A 78 16.37 18.27 -43.68
N LYS A 79 17.00 19.10 -42.83
CA LYS A 79 18.04 20.07 -43.27
C LYS A 79 19.45 19.46 -43.38
N GLY A 80 19.70 18.28 -42.79
CA GLY A 80 21.01 17.63 -42.77
C GLY A 80 21.25 16.55 -43.84
N PHE A 81 20.21 16.08 -44.51
CA PHE A 81 20.29 14.95 -45.44
C PHE A 81 20.72 15.37 -46.86
N LEU A 82 20.35 16.59 -47.29
CA LEU A 82 20.64 17.11 -48.64
C LEU A 82 22.13 17.33 -48.90
N ASN A 83 22.96 17.51 -47.87
CA ASN A 83 24.40 17.71 -48.05
C ASN A 83 25.19 16.41 -48.33
N ARG A 84 24.59 15.22 -48.12
CA ARG A 84 25.28 13.93 -48.36
C ARG A 84 24.82 13.18 -49.60
N ILE A 85 23.71 13.59 -50.22
CA ILE A 85 23.25 12.99 -51.49
C ILE A 85 23.99 13.55 -52.71
N ASN A 86 24.46 14.79 -52.64
CA ASN A 86 25.24 15.39 -53.73
C ASN A 86 26.61 14.72 -53.96
N GLU A 87 27.07 13.86 -53.04
CA GLU A 87 28.32 13.10 -53.22
C GLU A 87 28.12 11.73 -53.87
N ILE A 88 26.88 11.23 -54.00
CA ILE A 88 26.59 9.87 -54.47
C ILE A 88 25.88 9.87 -55.84
N SER A 89 25.57 11.04 -56.43
CA SER A 89 24.72 11.11 -57.62
C SER A 89 25.44 11.02 -58.97
N GLU A 90 26.69 10.57 -59.04
CA GLU A 90 27.38 10.47 -60.33
C GLU A 90 27.39 9.10 -61.00
N ASP A 91 26.76 8.06 -60.43
CA ASP A 91 26.63 6.83 -61.21
C ASP A 91 25.44 5.92 -60.84
N VAL A 92 24.94 5.23 -61.87
CA VAL A 92 24.17 3.95 -61.83
C VAL A 92 22.63 3.97 -61.81
N GLY A 93 22.04 3.71 -63.00
CA GLY A 93 21.44 2.40 -63.37
C GLY A 93 20.17 1.85 -62.68
N GLN A 94 19.25 1.29 -63.49
CA GLN A 94 17.96 0.67 -63.11
C GLN A 94 18.05 -0.45 -62.05
N GLU A 95 19.22 -1.08 -61.85
CA GLU A 95 19.41 -2.14 -60.86
C GLU A 95 19.37 -1.59 -59.41
N SER A 96 19.79 -0.34 -59.20
CA SER A 96 19.84 0.33 -57.90
C SER A 96 18.45 0.71 -57.37
N ALA A 97 17.50 1.04 -58.25
CA ALA A 97 16.14 1.40 -57.87
C ALA A 97 15.36 0.21 -57.25
N SER A 98 15.59 -1.00 -57.76
CA SER A 98 15.00 -2.22 -57.21
C SER A 98 15.60 -2.62 -55.85
N LYS A 99 16.90 -2.33 -55.63
CA LYS A 99 17.60 -2.52 -54.36
C LYS A 99 17.14 -1.48 -53.32
N LEU A 100 16.92 -0.24 -53.73
CA LEU A 100 16.34 0.83 -52.90
C LEU A 100 14.89 0.51 -52.49
N ALA A 101 14.06 0.03 -53.41
CA ALA A 101 12.69 -0.38 -53.12
C ALA A 101 12.64 -1.56 -52.12
N LYS A 102 13.45 -2.60 -52.33
CA LYS A 102 13.56 -3.73 -51.39
C LYS A 102 14.17 -3.33 -50.04
N PHE A 103 15.11 -2.38 -50.01
CA PHE A 103 15.68 -1.84 -48.77
C PHE A 103 14.64 -1.06 -47.96
N ILE A 104 13.85 -0.20 -48.62
CA ILE A 104 12.75 0.56 -47.99
C ILE A 104 11.64 -0.37 -47.48
N GLU A 105 11.23 -1.39 -48.25
CA GLU A 105 10.28 -2.41 -47.79
C GLU A 105 10.81 -3.18 -46.57
N SER A 106 12.09 -3.59 -46.59
CA SER A 106 12.72 -4.26 -45.45
C SER A 106 12.81 -3.37 -44.21
N MET A 107 12.98 -2.05 -44.38
CA MET A 107 13.05 -1.10 -43.27
C MET A 107 11.65 -0.82 -42.68
N ILE A 108 10.62 -0.71 -43.53
CA ILE A 108 9.24 -0.52 -43.07
C ILE A 108 8.74 -1.77 -42.32
N GLU A 109 9.06 -2.97 -42.81
CA GLU A 109 8.75 -4.21 -42.11
C GLU A 109 9.61 -4.38 -40.84
N ALA A 110 10.90 -4.02 -40.86
CA ALA A 110 11.74 -4.03 -39.66
C ALA A 110 11.24 -3.05 -38.56
N ILE A 111 10.73 -1.88 -38.95
CA ILE A 111 10.15 -0.90 -38.01
C ILE A 111 8.81 -1.38 -37.45
N LYS A 112 7.94 -1.99 -38.27
CA LYS A 112 6.67 -2.59 -37.79
C LYS A 112 6.91 -3.77 -36.85
N TRP A 113 7.88 -4.64 -37.16
CA TRP A 113 8.23 -5.81 -36.33
C TRP A 113 8.98 -5.40 -35.05
N GLN A 114 9.80 -4.34 -35.09
CA GLN A 114 10.45 -3.78 -33.88
C GLN A 114 9.46 -3.11 -32.91
N LEU A 115 8.40 -2.48 -33.43
CA LEU A 115 7.44 -1.70 -32.62
C LEU A 115 6.35 -2.56 -31.95
N ALA A 116 5.98 -3.71 -32.50
CA ALA A 116 5.01 -4.61 -31.86
C ALA A 116 5.59 -5.32 -30.62
N GLU A 117 6.91 -5.41 -30.50
CA GLU A 117 7.60 -6.10 -29.39
C GLU A 117 8.19 -5.16 -28.33
N THR A 118 8.29 -3.84 -28.56
CA THR A 118 9.01 -2.93 -27.62
C THR A 118 8.35 -2.95 -26.24
N ASP A 119 7.02 -2.80 -26.17
CA ASP A 119 6.29 -2.82 -24.90
C ASP A 119 6.40 -4.19 -24.21
N GLU A 120 6.33 -5.29 -24.97
CA GLU A 120 6.48 -6.64 -24.41
C GLU A 120 7.92 -6.91 -23.93
N LYS A 121 8.93 -6.38 -24.62
CA LYS A 121 10.34 -6.44 -24.20
C LYS A 121 10.56 -5.62 -22.93
N TYR A 122 10.05 -4.40 -22.87
CA TYR A 122 10.07 -3.58 -21.64
C TYR A 122 9.38 -4.31 -20.47
N LEU A 123 8.19 -4.87 -20.68
CA LEU A 123 7.46 -5.64 -19.67
C LEU A 123 8.29 -6.83 -19.15
N LYS A 124 9.04 -7.51 -20.03
CA LYS A 124 9.95 -8.58 -19.62
C LYS A 124 11.13 -8.05 -18.79
N CYS A 125 11.74 -6.92 -19.17
CA CYS A 125 12.83 -6.30 -18.41
C CYS A 125 12.39 -5.85 -17.01
N GLN A 126 11.21 -5.22 -16.91
CA GLN A 126 10.65 -4.73 -15.65
C GLN A 126 10.11 -5.87 -14.77
N GLY A 127 9.48 -6.89 -15.39
CA GLY A 127 8.86 -8.00 -14.65
C GLY A 127 9.87 -9.05 -14.16
N SER A 128 11.00 -9.24 -14.85
CA SER A 128 12.03 -10.19 -14.45
C SER A 128 12.62 -9.85 -13.07
N SER A 129 12.86 -8.56 -12.80
CA SER A 129 13.33 -8.06 -11.50
C SER A 129 12.29 -8.17 -10.37
N CYS A 130 11.06 -8.57 -10.68
CA CYS A 130 9.96 -8.66 -9.70
C CYS A 130 9.44 -10.11 -9.53
N SER A 131 10.08 -11.10 -10.16
CA SER A 131 9.56 -12.48 -10.22
C SER A 131 9.77 -13.28 -8.93
N ASP A 132 10.86 -13.01 -8.21
CA ASP A 132 11.21 -13.70 -6.98
C ASP A 132 10.54 -13.06 -5.75
N TYR A 133 10.13 -13.89 -4.78
CA TYR A 133 9.63 -13.43 -3.48
C TYR A 133 10.79 -12.94 -2.61
N GLU A 134 11.17 -11.68 -2.78
CA GLU A 134 12.12 -11.01 -1.90
C GLU A 134 11.34 -10.28 -0.79
N THR A 135 11.59 -10.65 0.46
CA THR A 135 11.31 -9.75 1.57
C THR A 135 12.50 -8.80 1.68
N ILE A 136 12.26 -7.49 1.79
CA ILE A 136 13.36 -6.50 1.90
C ILE A 136 14.22 -6.90 3.10
N GLY A 137 15.52 -7.08 2.86
CA GLY A 137 16.47 -7.56 3.88
C GLY A 137 16.63 -9.08 3.95
N TYR A 138 15.95 -9.87 3.12
CA TYR A 138 16.00 -11.34 3.14
C TYR A 138 16.87 -11.93 2.02
N ASN A 139 17.97 -12.61 2.38
CA ASN A 139 18.83 -13.35 1.44
C ASN A 139 19.07 -14.79 1.91
N GLN A 140 18.59 -15.75 1.09
CA GLN A 140 18.89 -17.20 0.91
C GLN A 140 19.26 -18.10 2.11
N ALA A 141 18.31 -18.62 2.91
CA ALA A 141 18.61 -19.73 3.83
C ALA A 141 18.88 -21.06 3.10
N SER A 142 19.87 -21.83 3.55
CA SER A 142 20.00 -23.24 3.18
C SER A 142 18.79 -24.03 3.69
N GLY A 143 18.08 -24.72 2.80
CA GLY A 143 16.93 -25.56 3.13
C GLY A 143 15.57 -24.84 3.06
N THR A 144 15.53 -23.53 2.87
CA THR A 144 14.32 -22.78 2.54
C THR A 144 14.47 -22.22 1.13
N PHE A 145 13.81 -22.86 0.16
CA PHE A 145 13.77 -22.35 -1.21
C PHE A 145 13.06 -20.98 -1.25
N MET A 146 13.49 -20.11 -2.15
CA MET A 146 12.84 -18.81 -2.38
C MET A 146 11.70 -19.00 -3.36
N PRO A 147 10.44 -19.00 -2.91
CA PRO A 147 9.32 -19.21 -3.82
C PRO A 147 9.24 -18.08 -4.83
N LEU A 148 8.63 -18.35 -5.98
CA LEU A 148 8.24 -17.27 -6.88
C LEU A 148 7.18 -16.42 -6.18
N LEU A 149 7.21 -15.11 -6.40
CA LEU A 149 6.26 -14.18 -5.78
C LEU A 149 4.81 -14.61 -6.04
N LYS A 150 4.51 -15.09 -7.25
CA LYS A 150 3.17 -15.61 -7.59
C LYS A 150 2.69 -16.82 -6.79
N ASP A 151 3.60 -17.59 -6.20
CA ASP A 151 3.28 -18.85 -5.55
C ASP A 151 2.90 -18.64 -4.08
N VAL A 152 3.37 -17.55 -3.46
CA VAL A 152 3.21 -17.26 -2.01
C VAL A 152 2.60 -15.89 -1.74
N PHE A 153 2.35 -15.07 -2.77
CA PHE A 153 1.71 -13.77 -2.60
C PHE A 153 0.26 -13.88 -2.11
N VAL A 154 0.02 -13.20 -0.98
CA VAL A 154 -1.32 -12.96 -0.44
C VAL A 154 -1.70 -11.50 -0.73
N PRO A 155 -2.86 -11.24 -1.39
CA PRO A 155 -3.35 -9.89 -1.61
C PRO A 155 -3.50 -9.13 -0.30
N LEU A 156 -2.93 -7.93 -0.23
CA LEU A 156 -3.06 -7.05 0.92
C LEU A 156 -4.44 -6.40 0.92
N GLU A 157 -5.10 -6.42 2.08
CA GLU A 157 -6.32 -5.66 2.28
C GLU A 157 -6.00 -4.19 2.51
N LEU A 158 -6.80 -3.34 1.91
CA LEU A 158 -6.68 -1.89 1.99
C LEU A 158 -7.87 -1.32 2.76
N SER A 159 -7.62 -0.29 3.57
CA SER A 159 -8.66 0.42 4.29
C SER A 159 -9.50 1.29 3.34
N ASP A 160 -10.79 1.38 3.62
CA ASP A 160 -11.74 2.02 2.73
C ASP A 160 -11.87 3.55 2.94
N ILE A 161 -10.82 4.37 3.08
CA ILE A 161 -11.00 5.79 3.53
C ILE A 161 -11.07 6.86 2.41
N PHE A 162 -12.21 7.56 2.34
CA PHE A 162 -12.41 8.92 1.79
C PHE A 162 -12.82 9.86 2.96
N ILE A 163 -12.29 11.08 3.03
CA ILE A 163 -12.35 11.99 4.20
C ILE A 163 -13.44 13.08 4.08
N LYS A 164 -14.26 13.23 5.14
CA LYS A 164 -14.90 14.48 5.61
C LYS A 164 -14.25 14.86 6.95
N ASP A 165 -14.18 16.14 7.32
CA ASP A 165 -13.66 16.54 8.65
C ASP A 165 -14.73 16.77 9.72
N PHE A 166 -14.28 16.90 10.97
CA PHE A 166 -15.09 16.96 12.20
C PHE A 166 -15.83 18.29 12.42
N THR A 167 -15.70 19.27 11.52
CA THR A 167 -16.42 20.56 11.61
C THR A 167 -17.59 20.67 10.65
N GLY A 168 -17.84 19.64 9.84
CA GLY A 168 -18.89 19.66 8.82
C GLY A 168 -18.59 20.60 7.65
N ASN A 169 -17.36 21.08 7.51
CA ASN A 169 -16.94 21.83 6.33
C ASN A 169 -16.51 20.86 5.22
N GLU A 170 -17.20 20.92 4.08
CA GLU A 170 -16.76 20.28 2.83
C GLU A 170 -15.86 21.25 2.06
N LEU A 171 -14.56 21.00 1.88
CA LEU A 171 -13.75 21.73 0.88
C LEU A 171 -12.53 20.95 0.36
N PRO A 172 -12.12 21.11 -0.92
CA PRO A 172 -12.94 21.40 -2.09
C PRO A 172 -12.60 20.52 -3.33
N GLY A 173 -13.60 20.32 -4.20
CA GLY A 173 -13.35 20.05 -5.62
C GLY A 173 -12.50 21.17 -6.24
N PHE A 174 -11.70 20.82 -7.25
CA PHE A 174 -10.81 21.78 -7.93
C PHE A 174 -11.58 22.93 -8.64
N PRO A 175 -10.89 24.05 -8.95
CA PRO A 175 -11.48 25.37 -9.17
C PRO A 175 -12.31 25.44 -10.46
N GLY A 176 -13.49 26.07 -10.37
CA GLY A 176 -14.21 26.57 -11.55
C GLY A 176 -15.68 26.17 -11.73
N TYR A 177 -16.43 25.76 -10.71
CA TYR A 177 -17.89 25.62 -10.85
C TYR A 177 -18.67 26.41 -9.81
N SER A 178 -19.24 27.51 -10.30
CA SER A 178 -20.35 28.24 -9.74
C SER A 178 -21.61 27.36 -9.64
N LYS A 179 -22.40 27.62 -8.59
CA LYS A 179 -23.83 27.26 -8.39
C LYS A 179 -24.56 26.67 -9.60
N GLY A 180 -25.24 25.53 -9.40
CA GLY A 180 -26.33 25.13 -10.28
C GLY A 180 -26.89 23.72 -10.06
N ARG A 181 -28.00 23.63 -9.34
CA ARG A 181 -29.11 22.65 -9.43
C ARG A 181 -28.80 21.18 -9.76
N GLY A 182 -29.04 20.33 -8.76
CA GLY A 182 -29.75 19.05 -8.82
C GLY A 182 -29.61 18.16 -10.05
N GLN A 183 -28.98 17.01 -9.86
CA GLN A 183 -29.51 15.74 -10.39
C GLN A 183 -28.95 14.56 -9.60
N ARG A 184 -29.86 13.61 -9.34
CA ARG A 184 -29.67 12.33 -8.67
C ARG A 184 -28.50 11.57 -9.28
N ALA A 185 -27.56 11.14 -8.45
CA ALA A 185 -26.75 9.94 -8.70
C ALA A 185 -27.07 8.94 -7.58
N GLU A 186 -28.15 8.20 -7.79
CA GLU A 186 -28.36 6.93 -7.10
C GLU A 186 -27.22 5.99 -7.47
N GLY A 187 -26.46 5.60 -6.46
CA GLY A 187 -25.33 4.69 -6.60
C GLY A 187 -24.73 4.40 -5.22
N ARG A 188 -25.56 3.86 -4.32
CA ARG A 188 -25.10 3.33 -3.02
C ARG A 188 -23.98 2.32 -3.27
N TRP A 189 -22.78 2.67 -2.84
CA TRP A 189 -21.59 1.82 -2.88
C TRP A 189 -21.77 0.68 -1.86
N LYS A 190 -22.06 -0.54 -2.32
CA LYS A 190 -21.72 -1.74 -1.53
C LYS A 190 -20.21 -1.91 -1.63
N ILE A 191 -19.48 -1.39 -0.64
CA ILE A 191 -18.06 -1.70 -0.45
C ILE A 191 -18.01 -3.16 -0.02
N SER A 192 -17.35 -4.00 -0.81
CA SER A 192 -17.14 -5.41 -0.50
C SER A 192 -16.14 -5.52 0.65
N GLU A 193 -16.41 -6.42 1.59
CA GLU A 193 -15.37 -7.03 2.42
C GLU A 193 -14.19 -7.42 1.48
N ASN A 194 -12.96 -7.10 1.89
CA ASN A 194 -11.72 -7.46 1.19
C ASN A 194 -11.33 -6.55 -0.01
N LEU A 195 -11.33 -5.22 0.18
CA LEU A 195 -10.78 -4.29 -0.81
C LEU A 195 -9.28 -4.54 -1.02
N ASP A 196 -8.87 -4.77 -2.27
CA ASP A 196 -7.46 -4.87 -2.68
C ASP A 196 -7.10 -3.84 -3.77
N VAL A 197 -5.81 -3.77 -4.13
CA VAL A 197 -5.32 -2.85 -5.17
C VAL A 197 -5.97 -3.09 -6.55
N TRP A 198 -6.36 -4.32 -6.85
CA TRP A 198 -6.90 -4.70 -8.15
C TRP A 198 -8.33 -4.21 -8.34
N HIS A 199 -9.13 -4.19 -7.27
CA HIS A 199 -10.46 -3.55 -7.27
C HIS A 199 -10.36 -2.08 -7.69
N LEU A 200 -9.33 -1.36 -7.24
CA LEU A 200 -9.09 0.04 -7.59
C LEU A 200 -8.58 0.19 -9.01
N LEU A 201 -7.58 -0.61 -9.40
CA LEU A 201 -7.02 -0.59 -10.76
C LEU A 201 -8.08 -0.89 -11.83
N SER A 202 -9.01 -1.80 -11.56
CA SER A 202 -10.14 -2.10 -12.46
C SER A 202 -11.07 -0.90 -12.70
N ARG A 203 -11.06 0.11 -11.84
CA ARG A 203 -11.94 1.29 -11.89
C ARG A 203 -11.25 2.59 -12.32
N THR A 204 -9.94 2.55 -12.59
CA THR A 204 -9.14 3.69 -13.08
C THR A 204 -9.72 4.37 -14.32
N HIS A 205 -10.34 3.60 -15.22
CA HIS A 205 -11.01 4.13 -16.41
C HIS A 205 -12.36 4.79 -16.10
N LYS A 206 -13.01 4.42 -14.99
CA LYS A 206 -14.34 4.92 -14.58
C LYS A 206 -14.29 6.18 -13.74
N SER A 207 -13.26 6.34 -12.90
CA SER A 207 -13.10 7.52 -12.05
C SER A 207 -11.65 8.00 -12.00
N PRO A 208 -11.39 9.28 -12.32
CA PRO A 208 -10.05 9.89 -12.22
C PRO A 208 -9.47 9.87 -10.79
N ALA A 209 -10.30 9.74 -9.75
CA ALA A 209 -9.83 9.65 -8.37
C ALA A 209 -8.94 8.41 -8.16
N PHE A 210 -9.28 7.28 -8.78
CA PHE A 210 -8.53 6.02 -8.66
C PHE A 210 -7.24 5.98 -9.48
N ARG A 211 -6.92 7.05 -10.22
CA ARG A 211 -5.65 7.17 -10.95
C ARG A 211 -4.52 7.72 -10.09
N ARG A 212 -4.79 8.15 -8.86
CA ARG A 212 -3.78 8.75 -7.97
C ARG A 212 -3.94 8.14 -6.59
N LEU A 213 -3.21 7.07 -6.33
CA LEU A 213 -3.33 6.29 -5.10
C LEU A 213 -2.12 6.54 -4.20
N ALA A 214 -2.35 6.70 -2.91
CA ALA A 214 -1.32 6.62 -1.88
C ALA A 214 -1.60 5.39 -1.00
N ILE A 215 -0.65 4.46 -0.92
CA ILE A 215 -0.74 3.24 -0.11
C ILE A 215 0.19 3.40 1.10
N LEU A 216 -0.40 3.54 2.26
CA LEU A 216 0.27 3.84 3.52
C LEU A 216 0.33 2.59 4.40
N ALA A 217 1.48 2.30 4.97
CA ALA A 217 1.62 1.21 5.93
C ALA A 217 2.86 1.38 6.80
N TRP A 218 2.84 0.78 7.98
CA TRP A 218 4.02 0.64 8.84
C TRP A 218 5.03 -0.37 8.26
N GLY A 219 6.18 -0.53 8.92
CA GLY A 219 7.23 -1.47 8.49
C GLY A 219 6.74 -2.93 8.46
N GLY A 220 7.20 -3.71 7.49
CA GLY A 220 6.88 -5.15 7.41
C GLY A 220 5.52 -5.53 6.79
N PHE A 221 4.65 -4.55 6.46
CA PHE A 221 3.31 -4.80 5.87
C PHE A 221 3.30 -5.12 4.37
N GLY A 222 4.46 -5.26 3.71
CA GLY A 222 4.53 -5.75 2.33
C GLY A 222 4.19 -4.75 1.21
N LYS A 223 4.27 -3.44 1.45
CA LYS A 223 4.03 -2.39 0.41
C LYS A 223 4.85 -2.64 -0.87
N THR A 224 6.15 -2.84 -0.73
CA THR A 224 7.05 -3.15 -1.86
C THR A 224 6.68 -4.47 -2.53
N THR A 225 6.36 -5.49 -1.73
CA THR A 225 5.91 -6.81 -2.22
C THR A 225 4.63 -6.69 -3.05
N LEU A 226 3.68 -5.84 -2.64
CA LEU A 226 2.47 -5.51 -3.41
C LEU A 226 2.81 -4.91 -4.76
N LEU A 227 3.67 -3.89 -4.82
CA LEU A 227 4.04 -3.24 -6.09
C LEU A 227 4.80 -4.17 -7.03
N ARG A 228 5.70 -5.01 -6.49
CA ARG A 228 6.37 -6.08 -7.25
C ARG A 228 5.36 -7.06 -7.81
N HIS A 229 4.38 -7.49 -7.02
CA HIS A 229 3.36 -8.43 -7.45
C HIS A 229 2.47 -7.83 -8.55
N VAL A 230 2.07 -6.56 -8.42
CA VAL A 230 1.32 -5.84 -9.46
C VAL A 230 2.13 -5.83 -10.76
N THR A 231 3.40 -5.43 -10.69
CA THR A 231 4.33 -5.43 -11.83
C THR A 231 4.43 -6.80 -12.51
N TYR A 232 4.67 -7.84 -11.72
CA TYR A 232 4.75 -9.22 -12.20
C TYR A 232 3.43 -9.70 -12.84
N SER A 233 2.29 -9.35 -12.24
CA SER A 233 0.96 -9.71 -12.73
C SER A 233 0.64 -9.08 -14.09
N TYR A 234 1.12 -7.85 -14.32
CA TYR A 234 1.01 -7.22 -15.64
C TYR A 234 1.90 -7.90 -16.69
N MET A 235 3.16 -8.19 -16.34
CA MET A 235 4.10 -8.93 -17.21
C MET A 235 3.57 -10.32 -17.58
N SER A 236 3.01 -11.05 -16.61
CA SER A 236 2.42 -12.38 -16.80
C SER A 236 1.01 -12.37 -17.39
N LYS A 237 0.49 -11.20 -17.79
CA LYS A 237 -0.87 -10.99 -18.34
C LYS A 237 -2.01 -11.44 -17.40
N GLN A 238 -1.73 -11.59 -16.10
CA GLN A 238 -2.68 -12.00 -15.06
C GLN A 238 -3.67 -10.88 -14.67
N TYR A 239 -3.36 -9.62 -14.98
CA TYR A 239 -4.25 -8.47 -14.78
C TYR A 239 -5.67 -8.68 -15.35
N LYS A 240 -5.79 -9.50 -16.41
CA LYS A 240 -7.08 -9.88 -17.00
C LYS A 240 -8.01 -10.61 -16.03
N LYS A 241 -7.47 -11.45 -15.12
CA LYS A 241 -8.29 -12.16 -14.11
C LYS A 241 -8.97 -11.21 -13.13
N TYR A 242 -8.39 -10.01 -12.99
CA TYR A 242 -8.87 -8.97 -12.09
C TYR A 242 -9.74 -7.92 -12.78
N ASN A 243 -10.08 -8.12 -14.07
CA ASN A 243 -10.77 -7.11 -14.89
C ASN A 243 -10.06 -5.75 -14.90
N ALA A 244 -8.74 -5.73 -14.70
CA ALA A 244 -7.93 -4.51 -14.78
C ALA A 244 -7.65 -4.14 -16.25
N PRO A 245 -7.52 -2.84 -16.57
CA PRO A 245 -7.14 -2.42 -17.92
C PRO A 245 -5.71 -2.87 -18.25
N LYS A 246 -5.38 -2.99 -19.54
CA LYS A 246 -4.01 -3.24 -19.97
C LYS A 246 -3.18 -1.97 -19.74
N LEU A 247 -2.23 -2.02 -18.82
CA LEU A 247 -1.30 -0.94 -18.49
C LEU A 247 0.16 -1.41 -18.58
N ILE A 248 1.07 -0.46 -18.75
CA ILE A 248 2.52 -0.65 -18.71
C ILE A 248 3.01 -0.22 -17.30
N PRO A 249 3.30 -1.17 -16.39
CA PRO A 249 3.81 -0.85 -15.06
C PRO A 249 5.24 -0.34 -15.12
N VAL A 250 5.50 0.76 -14.41
CA VAL A 250 6.83 1.32 -14.18
C VAL A 250 7.02 1.41 -12.67
N LEU A 251 7.82 0.51 -12.10
CA LEU A 251 8.12 0.52 -10.66
C LEU A 251 9.45 1.24 -10.41
N LEU A 252 9.38 2.40 -9.76
CA LEU A 252 10.50 3.26 -9.40
C LEU A 252 10.71 3.21 -7.88
N TYR A 253 11.85 2.70 -7.44
CA TYR A 253 12.26 2.78 -6.04
C TYR A 253 12.81 4.17 -5.77
N LEU A 254 12.14 4.97 -4.94
CA LEU A 254 12.54 6.37 -4.71
C LEU A 254 13.93 6.49 -4.08
N ARG A 255 14.28 5.57 -3.16
CA ARG A 255 15.63 5.45 -2.59
C ARG A 255 16.74 5.34 -3.63
N GLN A 256 16.46 4.78 -4.81
CA GLN A 256 17.46 4.58 -5.85
C GLN A 256 17.77 5.87 -6.61
N TRP A 257 16.79 6.77 -6.70
CA TRP A 257 16.85 7.96 -7.56
C TRP A 257 16.93 9.26 -6.77
N GLN A 258 16.97 9.21 -5.45
CA GLN A 258 16.90 10.39 -4.60
C GLN A 258 18.00 11.42 -4.86
N GLU A 259 19.27 11.01 -5.02
CA GLU A 259 20.37 11.95 -5.29
C GLU A 259 20.18 12.68 -6.63
N LEU A 260 19.69 11.95 -7.64
CA LEU A 260 19.36 12.51 -8.95
C LEU A 260 18.19 13.49 -8.84
N LEU A 261 17.16 13.11 -8.08
CA LEU A 261 15.93 13.88 -7.90
C LEU A 261 16.12 15.11 -6.98
N ALA A 262 17.10 15.07 -6.07
CA ALA A 262 17.41 16.15 -5.16
C ALA A 262 18.22 17.27 -5.85
N ASN A 263 19.21 16.91 -6.66
CA ASN A 263 20.14 17.89 -7.23
C ASN A 263 19.64 18.52 -8.54
N ASN A 264 19.18 17.70 -9.48
CA ASN A 264 18.70 18.17 -10.78
C ASN A 264 17.68 17.18 -11.35
N PRO A 265 16.43 17.21 -10.83
CA PRO A 265 15.45 16.19 -11.16
C PRO A 265 15.06 16.24 -12.65
N PRO A 266 15.29 15.15 -13.42
CA PRO A 266 14.76 15.07 -14.78
C PRO A 266 13.24 15.05 -14.80
N ASP A 267 12.63 15.28 -15.97
CA ASP A 267 11.20 15.00 -16.12
C ASP A 267 10.93 13.48 -16.07
N LEU A 268 9.68 13.08 -15.79
CA LEU A 268 9.33 11.66 -15.64
C LEU A 268 9.68 10.82 -16.90
N PRO A 269 9.40 11.25 -18.14
CA PRO A 269 9.85 10.52 -19.33
C PRO A 269 11.37 10.30 -19.36
N THR A 270 12.17 11.34 -19.10
CA THR A 270 13.63 11.24 -19.09
C THR A 270 14.11 10.31 -17.99
N LEU A 271 13.52 10.38 -16.78
CA LEU A 271 13.82 9.43 -15.71
C LEU A 271 13.58 7.98 -16.14
N ILE A 272 12.45 7.72 -16.81
CA ILE A 272 12.11 6.37 -17.27
C ILE A 272 13.07 5.89 -18.36
N GLU A 273 13.27 6.68 -19.41
CA GLU A 273 14.00 6.25 -20.61
C GLU A 273 15.52 6.23 -20.41
N GLN A 274 16.09 7.22 -19.72
CA GLN A 274 17.54 7.42 -19.64
C GLN A 274 18.18 6.84 -18.39
N TYR A 275 17.42 6.68 -17.31
CA TYR A 275 17.95 6.23 -16.03
C TYR A 275 17.38 4.87 -15.63
N HIS A 276 16.05 4.75 -15.57
CA HIS A 276 15.38 3.55 -15.06
C HIS A 276 15.52 2.34 -16.00
N ILE A 277 15.16 2.48 -17.28
CA ILE A 277 15.23 1.37 -18.23
C ILE A 277 16.65 0.81 -18.35
N PRO A 278 17.72 1.63 -18.51
CA PRO A 278 19.09 1.12 -18.56
C PRO A 278 19.58 0.41 -17.28
N TYR A 279 18.91 0.64 -16.14
CA TYR A 279 19.23 -0.05 -14.89
C TYR A 279 18.59 -1.44 -14.79
N LEU A 280 17.49 -1.70 -15.50
CA LEU A 280 16.81 -2.99 -15.48
C LEU A 280 17.66 -4.11 -16.14
N PRO A 281 17.48 -5.38 -15.73
CA PRO A 281 18.11 -6.51 -16.42
C PRO A 281 17.76 -6.50 -17.91
N THR A 282 18.77 -6.60 -18.78
CA THR A 282 18.66 -6.51 -20.26
C THR A 282 18.13 -5.17 -20.80
N GLY A 283 17.91 -4.17 -19.95
CA GLY A 283 17.31 -2.89 -20.34
C GLY A 283 18.22 -1.99 -21.18
N LYS A 284 19.55 -2.09 -21.04
CA LYS A 284 20.52 -1.35 -21.88
C LYS A 284 20.45 -1.70 -23.36
N GLU A 285 20.01 -2.92 -23.67
CA GLU A 285 19.90 -3.44 -25.03
C GLU A 285 18.55 -3.09 -25.68
N LEU A 286 17.62 -2.52 -24.89
CA LEU A 286 16.29 -2.18 -25.35
C LEU A 286 16.33 -0.92 -26.22
N LYS A 287 15.96 -1.08 -27.50
CA LYS A 287 15.81 0.05 -28.42
C LYS A 287 14.40 0.63 -28.29
N LEU A 288 14.31 1.83 -27.73
CA LEU A 288 13.05 2.54 -27.52
C LEU A 288 12.72 3.46 -28.71
N PRO A 289 11.43 3.60 -29.08
CA PRO A 289 10.97 4.63 -29.99
C PRO A 289 11.20 6.04 -29.42
N SER A 290 11.27 7.04 -30.29
CA SER A 290 11.41 8.43 -29.87
C SER A 290 10.24 8.87 -28.97
N ALA A 291 10.55 9.41 -27.79
CA ALA A 291 9.58 9.89 -26.81
C ALA A 291 8.56 8.82 -26.37
N TRP A 292 8.97 7.55 -26.32
CA TRP A 292 8.14 6.41 -25.97
C TRP A 292 7.39 6.60 -24.64
N ALA A 293 8.11 6.89 -23.55
CA ALA A 293 7.52 7.07 -22.23
C ALA A 293 6.58 8.28 -22.20
N LYS A 294 6.98 9.40 -22.82
CA LYS A 294 6.14 10.60 -22.92
C LYS A 294 4.83 10.33 -23.65
N ASN A 295 4.86 9.54 -24.72
CA ASN A 295 3.68 9.16 -25.48
C ASN A 295 2.72 8.28 -24.67
N HIS A 296 3.23 7.27 -23.98
CA HIS A 296 2.41 6.39 -23.12
C HIS A 296 1.85 7.11 -21.89
N LEU A 297 2.65 7.98 -21.24
CA LEU A 297 2.19 8.82 -20.12
C LEU A 297 1.07 9.77 -20.54
N ARG A 298 1.13 10.36 -21.75
CA ARG A 298 0.05 11.24 -22.24
C ARG A 298 -1.23 10.49 -22.57
N LYS A 299 -1.11 9.29 -23.13
CA LYS A 299 -2.25 8.41 -23.44
C LYS A 299 -2.94 7.85 -22.19
N GLY A 300 -2.21 7.70 -21.10
CA GLY A 300 -2.69 7.08 -19.86
C GLY A 300 -2.54 5.56 -19.85
N ASP A 301 -1.65 5.02 -20.71
CA ASP A 301 -1.40 3.59 -20.83
C ASP A 301 -0.39 3.07 -19.79
N MET A 302 0.15 3.96 -18.94
CA MET A 302 1.15 3.64 -17.93
C MET A 302 0.56 3.59 -16.51
N LEU A 303 1.12 2.66 -15.72
CA LEU A 303 0.95 2.57 -14.27
C LEU A 303 2.29 2.89 -13.62
N VAL A 304 2.48 4.11 -13.14
CA VAL A 304 3.73 4.55 -12.51
C VAL A 304 3.63 4.39 -11.00
N MET A 305 4.51 3.58 -10.43
CA MET A 305 4.51 3.24 -9.01
C MET A 305 5.81 3.76 -8.38
N PHE A 306 5.69 4.68 -7.44
CA PHE A 306 6.79 5.22 -6.66
C PHE A 306 6.83 4.50 -5.31
N ASP A 307 7.84 3.66 -5.12
CA ASP A 307 8.00 2.89 -3.89
C ASP A 307 8.90 3.61 -2.88
N GLY A 308 8.43 3.74 -1.64
CA GLY A 308 9.25 4.11 -0.50
C GLY A 308 9.51 5.60 -0.33
N PHE A 309 8.47 6.44 -0.32
CA PHE A 309 8.66 7.89 -0.07
C PHE A 309 9.24 8.19 1.32
N ASP A 310 8.98 7.33 2.31
CA ASP A 310 9.60 7.43 3.65
C ASP A 310 11.08 7.01 3.67
N GLU A 311 11.57 6.38 2.60
CA GLU A 311 12.96 5.92 2.52
C GLU A 311 13.93 7.01 2.05
N VAL A 312 13.42 8.19 1.67
CA VAL A 312 14.21 9.34 1.23
C VAL A 312 14.62 10.20 2.43
N LYS A 313 15.80 10.83 2.38
CA LYS A 313 16.28 11.79 3.40
C LYS A 313 15.26 12.88 3.69
N GLU A 314 15.07 13.22 4.95
CA GLU A 314 14.09 14.25 5.35
C GLU A 314 14.32 15.60 4.66
N THR A 315 15.58 16.00 4.50
CA THR A 315 16.00 17.23 3.80
C THR A 315 15.62 17.24 2.32
N GLU A 316 15.50 16.07 1.69
CA GLU A 316 15.19 15.91 0.26
C GLU A 316 13.71 15.58 0.02
N ARG A 317 12.97 15.11 1.05
CA ARG A 317 11.54 14.78 0.93
C ARG A 317 10.71 15.97 0.44
N GLU A 318 11.10 17.19 0.82
CA GLU A 318 10.38 18.39 0.43
C GLU A 318 10.42 18.63 -1.09
N SER A 319 11.62 18.67 -1.67
CA SER A 319 11.83 18.88 -3.11
C SER A 319 11.28 17.70 -3.92
N LEU A 320 11.45 16.47 -3.43
CA LEU A 320 10.89 15.28 -4.06
C LEU A 320 9.36 15.30 -4.07
N GLY A 321 8.73 15.71 -2.97
CA GLY A 321 7.27 15.84 -2.88
C GLY A 321 6.71 16.84 -3.89
N GLU A 322 7.41 17.95 -4.13
CA GLU A 322 7.07 18.90 -5.19
C GLU A 322 7.21 18.31 -6.57
N TRP A 323 8.33 17.62 -6.82
CA TRP A 323 8.59 16.97 -8.09
C TRP A 323 7.53 15.91 -8.42
N LEU A 324 7.22 15.01 -7.49
CA LEU A 324 6.17 14.00 -7.63
C LEU A 324 4.81 14.65 -7.91
N GLY A 325 4.47 15.70 -7.13
CA GLY A 325 3.26 16.48 -7.34
C GLY A 325 3.18 17.10 -8.74
N ASN A 326 4.30 17.60 -9.27
CA ASN A 326 4.40 18.13 -10.62
C ASN A 326 4.18 17.03 -11.68
N GLN A 327 4.81 15.86 -11.54
CA GLN A 327 4.64 14.76 -12.49
C GLN A 327 3.18 14.27 -12.53
N ILE A 328 2.55 14.10 -11.36
CA ILE A 328 1.14 13.70 -11.24
C ILE A 328 0.21 14.73 -11.91
N ARG A 329 0.51 16.03 -11.79
CA ARG A 329 -0.24 17.10 -12.46
C ARG A 329 -0.04 17.12 -13.98
N ASN A 330 1.18 16.86 -14.44
CA ASN A 330 1.54 16.91 -15.87
C ASN A 330 0.93 15.75 -16.68
N TYR A 331 0.60 14.62 -16.03
CA TYR A 331 0.07 13.42 -16.69
C TYR A 331 -1.24 12.93 -16.04
N PRO A 332 -2.36 13.69 -16.14
CA PRO A 332 -3.62 13.38 -15.44
C PRO A 332 -4.33 12.10 -15.90
N ASN A 333 -3.95 11.56 -17.07
CA ASN A 333 -4.48 10.30 -17.59
C ASN A 333 -3.72 9.07 -17.11
N THR A 334 -2.51 9.24 -16.58
CA THR A 334 -1.67 8.17 -16.05
C THR A 334 -2.16 7.73 -14.68
N THR A 335 -2.06 6.42 -14.41
CA THR A 335 -2.31 5.90 -13.06
C THR A 335 -1.01 5.94 -12.26
N PHE A 336 -1.05 6.58 -11.10
CA PHE A 336 0.04 6.72 -10.15
C PHE A 336 -0.28 6.00 -8.83
N ILE A 337 0.72 5.29 -8.28
CA ILE A 337 0.70 4.76 -6.92
C ILE A 337 1.94 5.28 -6.20
N VAL A 338 1.78 5.83 -4.99
CA VAL A 338 2.88 6.20 -4.10
C VAL A 338 2.78 5.37 -2.83
N THR A 339 3.86 4.72 -2.39
CA THR A 339 3.89 4.04 -1.09
C THR A 339 4.70 4.83 -0.07
N SER A 340 4.27 4.83 1.19
CA SER A 340 5.00 5.51 2.27
C SER A 340 4.58 5.01 3.65
N ARG A 341 5.30 5.41 4.70
CA ARG A 341 4.80 5.40 6.08
C ARG A 341 3.87 6.61 6.33
N PRO A 342 2.84 6.48 7.20
CA PRO A 342 1.86 7.56 7.41
C PRO A 342 2.46 8.91 7.81
N ARG A 343 3.44 8.92 8.73
CA ARG A 343 4.08 10.15 9.23
C ARG A 343 4.77 10.94 8.13
N ALA A 344 5.63 10.29 7.37
CA ALA A 344 6.39 10.92 6.27
C ALA A 344 5.48 11.47 5.17
N PHE A 345 4.43 10.73 4.82
CA PHE A 345 3.47 11.16 3.80
C PHE A 345 2.60 12.35 4.27
N LYS A 346 2.14 12.33 5.53
CA LYS A 346 1.27 13.39 6.09
C LYS A 346 1.92 14.77 6.02
N ALA A 347 3.22 14.86 6.28
CA ALA A 347 3.98 16.12 6.18
C ALA A 347 3.98 16.72 4.76
N HIS A 348 3.81 15.89 3.72
CA HIS A 348 3.93 16.29 2.31
C HIS A 348 2.62 16.18 1.52
N LYS A 349 1.51 15.88 2.20
CA LYS A 349 0.17 15.67 1.61
C LYS A 349 -0.34 16.88 0.80
N GLY A 350 0.06 18.09 1.16
CA GLY A 350 -0.27 19.31 0.41
C GLY A 350 0.37 19.37 -0.99
N LYS A 351 1.51 18.71 -1.17
CA LYS A 351 2.31 18.73 -2.40
C LYS A 351 1.97 17.54 -3.30
N ILE A 352 1.88 16.34 -2.72
CA ILE A 352 1.47 15.10 -3.39
C ILE A 352 -0.05 14.96 -3.26
N LYS A 353 -0.79 15.58 -4.18
CA LYS A 353 -2.26 15.50 -4.20
C LYS A 353 -2.75 14.13 -4.68
N ALA A 354 -2.73 13.15 -3.79
CA ALA A 354 -3.36 11.85 -4.02
C ALA A 354 -4.88 12.02 -4.18
N GLY A 355 -5.48 11.18 -5.03
CA GLY A 355 -6.93 11.11 -5.18
C GLY A 355 -7.58 10.21 -4.12
N VAL A 356 -6.87 9.16 -3.70
CA VAL A 356 -7.29 8.23 -2.64
C VAL A 356 -6.09 7.88 -1.77
N GLU A 357 -6.27 7.88 -0.46
CA GLU A 357 -5.29 7.44 0.54
C GLU A 357 -5.80 6.17 1.21
N LEU A 358 -4.98 5.13 1.23
CA LEU A 358 -5.36 3.78 1.65
C LEU A 358 -4.34 3.28 2.65
N PHE A 359 -4.80 2.66 3.72
CA PHE A 359 -3.91 2.01 4.69
C PHE A 359 -3.92 0.50 4.48
N VAL A 360 -2.75 -0.12 4.48
CA VAL A 360 -2.66 -1.59 4.48
C VAL A 360 -3.14 -2.10 5.84
N LYS A 361 -4.06 -3.05 5.84
CA LYS A 361 -4.53 -3.72 7.05
C LYS A 361 -3.56 -4.82 7.49
N GLU A 362 -3.64 -5.16 8.77
CA GLU A 362 -3.11 -6.40 9.32
C GLU A 362 -3.68 -7.62 8.59
N PHE A 363 -2.92 -8.72 8.52
CA PHE A 363 -3.44 -9.97 8.00
C PHE A 363 -4.54 -10.51 8.89
N ASP A 364 -5.67 -10.83 8.26
CA ASP A 364 -6.72 -11.64 8.89
C ASP A 364 -6.32 -13.13 8.94
N GLN A 365 -7.18 -13.95 9.56
CA GLN A 365 -6.94 -15.38 9.72
C GLN A 365 -6.86 -16.13 8.38
N GLU A 366 -7.63 -15.71 7.36
CA GLU A 366 -7.63 -16.36 6.06
C GLU A 366 -6.39 -15.99 5.24
N GLN A 367 -5.94 -14.74 5.31
CA GLN A 367 -4.68 -14.26 4.75
C GLN A 367 -3.48 -14.97 5.40
N GLN A 368 -3.48 -15.13 6.73
CA GLN A 368 -2.47 -15.91 7.46
C GLN A 368 -2.46 -17.36 6.99
N ARG A 369 -3.61 -18.04 7.00
CA ARG A 369 -3.73 -19.43 6.54
C ARG A 369 -3.26 -19.59 5.10
N ARG A 370 -3.66 -18.68 4.22
CA ARG A 370 -3.25 -18.70 2.81
C ARG A 370 -1.74 -18.52 2.65
N PHE A 371 -1.14 -17.57 3.37
CA PHE A 371 0.31 -17.38 3.35
C PHE A 371 1.04 -18.63 3.81
N ILE A 372 0.68 -19.15 4.98
CA ILE A 372 1.31 -20.33 5.60
C ILE A 372 1.19 -21.56 4.69
N SER A 373 0.00 -21.83 4.17
CA SER A 373 -0.25 -23.00 3.31
C SER A 373 0.51 -22.93 1.99
N GLN A 374 0.48 -21.77 1.33
CA GLN A 374 1.22 -21.54 0.10
C GLN A 374 2.73 -21.64 0.32
N TRP A 375 3.22 -21.08 1.42
CA TRP A 375 4.62 -21.14 1.80
C TRP A 375 5.05 -22.60 2.00
N TYR A 376 4.38 -23.37 2.88
CA TYR A 376 4.73 -24.78 3.10
C TYR A 376 4.64 -25.62 1.83
N LEU A 377 3.60 -25.41 1.01
CA LEU A 377 3.45 -26.12 -0.24
C LEU A 377 4.61 -25.82 -1.20
N ALA A 378 4.97 -24.56 -1.37
CA ALA A 378 6.11 -24.18 -2.21
C ALA A 378 7.38 -24.88 -1.72
N GLN A 379 7.62 -24.90 -0.41
CA GLN A 379 8.80 -25.57 0.11
C GLN A 379 8.81 -27.08 -0.08
N GLU A 380 7.67 -27.73 0.12
CA GLU A 380 7.53 -29.18 -0.03
C GLU A 380 7.68 -29.62 -1.50
N ILE A 381 7.20 -28.81 -2.44
CA ILE A 381 7.40 -29.01 -3.89
C ILE A 381 8.88 -28.89 -4.23
N ASN A 382 9.56 -27.86 -3.71
CA ASN A 382 10.95 -27.59 -4.04
C ASN A 382 11.92 -28.64 -3.51
N ILE A 383 11.76 -29.09 -2.26
CA ILE A 383 12.57 -30.20 -1.70
C ILE A 383 12.44 -31.47 -2.55
N ARG A 384 11.32 -31.65 -3.25
CA ARG A 384 11.03 -32.84 -4.07
C ARG A 384 11.24 -32.62 -5.56
N ALA A 385 12.09 -31.65 -5.92
CA ALA A 385 12.46 -31.32 -7.30
C ALA A 385 11.23 -30.98 -8.18
N GLY A 386 10.32 -30.17 -7.65
CA GLY A 386 9.15 -29.68 -8.40
C GLY A 386 7.93 -30.61 -8.39
N ARG A 387 7.98 -31.75 -7.70
CA ARG A 387 6.87 -32.70 -7.65
C ARG A 387 5.71 -32.19 -6.78
N ASN A 388 4.53 -32.04 -7.39
CA ASN A 388 3.30 -31.64 -6.71
C ASN A 388 2.28 -32.82 -6.67
N SER A 389 2.49 -33.78 -5.76
CA SER A 389 1.59 -34.93 -5.57
C SER A 389 0.64 -34.72 -4.40
N PRO A 390 -0.46 -35.51 -4.28
CA PRO A 390 -1.36 -35.43 -3.13
C PRO A 390 -0.66 -35.57 -1.77
N ASN A 391 0.37 -36.42 -1.68
CA ASN A 391 1.17 -36.59 -0.46
C ASN A 391 1.97 -35.33 -0.10
N VAL A 392 2.49 -34.61 -1.11
CA VAL A 392 3.20 -33.33 -0.90
C VAL A 392 2.24 -32.27 -0.33
N ARG A 393 1.02 -32.19 -0.88
CA ARG A 393 -0.02 -31.27 -0.39
C ARG A 393 -0.47 -31.63 1.03
N ASP A 394 -0.69 -32.90 1.32
CA ASP A 394 -1.07 -33.38 2.65
C ASP A 394 -0.01 -33.04 3.72
N ARG A 395 1.28 -33.19 3.40
CA ARG A 395 2.37 -32.79 4.31
C ARG A 395 2.39 -31.28 4.58
N ALA A 396 2.24 -30.47 3.52
CA ALA A 396 2.17 -29.02 3.66
C ALA A 396 0.95 -28.58 4.50
N GLU A 397 -0.21 -29.19 4.29
CA GLU A 397 -1.42 -28.88 5.06
C GLU A 397 -1.27 -29.30 6.53
N LYS A 398 -0.64 -30.44 6.83
CA LYS A 398 -0.34 -30.85 8.20
C LYS A 398 0.55 -29.84 8.94
N GLN A 399 1.59 -29.34 8.28
CA GLN A 399 2.45 -28.28 8.85
C GLN A 399 1.70 -26.96 9.01
N THR A 400 0.83 -26.63 8.06
CA THR A 400 -0.02 -25.43 8.11
C THR A 400 -0.98 -25.48 9.28
N ALA A 401 -1.74 -26.57 9.42
CA ALA A 401 -2.67 -26.77 10.52
C ALA A 401 -1.97 -26.73 11.87
N ASN A 402 -0.79 -27.36 11.98
CA ASN A 402 -0.02 -27.36 13.22
C ASN A 402 0.48 -25.97 13.62
N LEU A 403 0.94 -25.15 12.66
CA LEU A 403 1.35 -23.78 12.96
C LEU A 403 0.15 -22.89 13.30
N LEU A 404 -0.96 -22.99 12.56
CA LEU A 404 -2.16 -22.21 12.83
C LEU A 404 -2.73 -22.47 14.23
N LEU A 405 -2.76 -23.73 14.67
CA LEU A 405 -3.19 -24.07 16.02
C LEU A 405 -2.32 -23.36 17.09
N GLN A 406 -1.00 -23.40 16.94
CA GLN A 406 -0.09 -22.74 17.88
C GLN A 406 -0.25 -21.21 17.90
N LEU A 407 -0.50 -20.59 16.74
CA LEU A 407 -0.78 -19.16 16.64
C LEU A 407 -2.12 -18.76 17.28
N GLN A 408 -3.12 -19.65 17.24
CA GLN A 408 -4.42 -19.43 17.88
C GLN A 408 -4.36 -19.63 19.39
N GLU A 409 -3.56 -20.58 19.87
CA GLU A 409 -3.38 -20.86 21.30
C GLU A 409 -2.54 -19.79 22.02
N THR A 410 -1.74 -19.00 21.28
CA THR A 410 -0.81 -18.03 21.85
C THR A 410 -1.15 -16.60 21.39
N GLU A 411 -1.93 -15.85 22.19
CA GLU A 411 -2.42 -14.51 21.83
C GLU A 411 -1.30 -13.54 21.43
N GLU A 412 -0.20 -13.46 22.21
CA GLU A 412 0.93 -12.57 21.93
C GLU A 412 1.57 -12.86 20.57
N ILE A 413 1.80 -14.13 20.25
CA ILE A 413 2.48 -14.53 19.01
C ILE A 413 1.52 -14.47 17.83
N GLY A 414 0.25 -14.84 18.03
CA GLY A 414 -0.81 -14.68 17.04
C GLY A 414 -0.98 -13.22 16.60
N ALA A 415 -0.89 -12.27 17.54
CA ALA A 415 -0.90 -10.84 17.24
C ALA A 415 0.29 -10.40 16.37
N LEU A 416 1.50 -10.91 16.65
CA LEU A 416 2.68 -10.62 15.81
C LEU A 416 2.55 -11.20 14.41
N ALA A 417 1.97 -12.39 14.29
CA ALA A 417 1.73 -13.08 13.03
C ALA A 417 0.75 -12.35 12.10
N LYS A 418 0.06 -11.29 12.57
CA LYS A 418 -0.71 -10.39 11.71
C LYS A 418 0.16 -9.49 10.83
N ASN A 419 1.43 -9.29 11.19
CA ASN A 419 2.41 -8.61 10.35
C ASN A 419 3.07 -9.61 9.37
N PRO A 420 3.03 -9.38 8.05
CA PRO A 420 3.57 -10.32 7.04
C PRO A 420 5.06 -10.66 7.22
N LEU A 421 5.89 -9.70 7.63
CA LEU A 421 7.32 -9.93 7.86
C LEU A 421 7.54 -10.85 9.07
N LEU A 422 6.85 -10.59 10.18
CA LEU A 422 6.95 -11.41 11.39
C LEU A 422 6.36 -12.80 11.15
N LEU A 423 5.23 -12.91 10.43
CA LEU A 423 4.67 -14.19 10.02
C LEU A 423 5.67 -15.00 9.20
N ASN A 424 6.35 -14.38 8.22
CA ASN A 424 7.39 -15.05 7.46
C ASN A 424 8.52 -15.57 8.38
N MET A 425 8.96 -14.78 9.37
CA MET A 425 9.99 -15.21 10.31
C MET A 425 9.53 -16.36 11.22
N ILE A 426 8.29 -16.30 11.73
CA ILE A 426 7.69 -17.38 12.55
C ILE A 426 7.57 -18.68 11.73
N VAL A 427 7.10 -18.60 10.49
CA VAL A 427 6.99 -19.76 9.60
C VAL A 427 8.36 -20.39 9.31
N ASN A 428 9.39 -19.56 9.11
CA ASN A 428 10.77 -20.02 8.98
C ASN A 428 11.27 -20.70 10.26
N LEU A 429 11.02 -20.11 11.43
CA LEU A 429 11.39 -20.67 12.73
C LEU A 429 10.75 -22.04 12.96
N HIS A 430 9.43 -22.12 12.77
CA HIS A 430 8.65 -23.34 12.93
C HIS A 430 9.13 -24.47 12.00
N ARG A 431 9.54 -24.13 10.77
CA ARG A 431 10.13 -25.09 9.84
C ARG A 431 11.53 -25.54 10.27
N SER A 432 12.35 -24.65 10.82
CA SER A 432 13.74 -24.97 11.20
C SER A 432 13.79 -25.90 12.42
N TYR A 433 12.87 -25.71 13.37
CA TYR A 433 12.78 -26.52 14.60
C TYR A 433 11.59 -27.48 14.57
N GLN A 434 11.47 -28.30 13.51
CA GLN A 434 10.32 -29.20 13.34
C GLN A 434 10.12 -30.12 14.54
N GLY A 435 8.88 -30.19 15.03
CA GLY A 435 8.49 -31.03 16.16
C GLY A 435 8.68 -30.38 17.53
N GLN A 436 9.22 -29.16 17.59
CA GLN A 436 9.18 -28.32 18.79
C GLN A 436 8.02 -27.33 18.70
N PRO A 437 7.26 -27.11 19.79
CA PRO A 437 6.26 -26.05 19.82
C PRO A 437 6.95 -24.69 19.74
N LEU A 438 6.26 -23.72 19.16
CA LEU A 438 6.63 -22.32 19.27
C LEU A 438 6.69 -21.91 20.75
N PRO A 439 7.57 -20.97 21.10
CA PRO A 439 7.56 -20.36 22.43
C PRO A 439 6.19 -19.80 22.77
N GLN A 440 5.90 -19.60 24.06
CA GLN A 440 4.62 -19.02 24.49
C GLN A 440 4.67 -17.51 24.61
N ARG A 441 5.85 -16.90 24.51
CA ARG A 441 6.07 -15.47 24.71
C ARG A 441 6.86 -14.83 23.59
N ARG A 442 6.56 -13.55 23.34
CA ARG A 442 7.26 -12.73 22.34
C ARG A 442 8.77 -12.63 22.57
N ALA A 443 9.22 -12.50 23.82
CA ALA A 443 10.64 -12.38 24.15
C ALA A 443 11.44 -13.67 23.84
N GLU A 444 10.85 -14.83 24.11
CA GLU A 444 11.44 -16.14 23.82
C GLU A 444 11.47 -16.38 22.30
N LEU A 445 10.35 -16.09 21.61
CA LEU A 445 10.27 -16.13 20.15
C LEU A 445 11.38 -15.31 19.48
N TYR A 446 11.64 -14.10 19.97
CA TYR A 446 12.72 -13.28 19.44
C TYR A 446 14.09 -13.88 19.69
N GLN A 447 14.35 -14.39 20.89
CA GLN A 447 15.62 -15.05 21.18
C GLN A 447 15.87 -16.24 20.22
N ASP A 448 14.84 -17.03 19.92
CA ASP A 448 14.93 -18.15 18.98
C ASP A 448 15.12 -17.67 17.53
N ILE A 449 14.48 -16.57 17.13
CA ILE A 449 14.73 -15.92 15.82
C ILE A 449 16.18 -15.45 15.72
N PHE A 450 16.74 -14.83 16.77
CA PHE A 450 18.14 -14.40 16.78
C PHE A 450 19.10 -15.58 16.70
N GLU A 451 18.85 -16.67 17.44
CA GLU A 451 19.66 -17.88 17.36
C GLU A 451 19.60 -18.51 15.96
N LEU A 452 18.41 -18.62 15.37
CA LEU A 452 18.25 -19.10 14.01
C LEU A 452 19.04 -18.23 13.01
N GLN A 453 18.88 -16.91 13.07
CA GLN A 453 19.46 -15.97 12.08
C GLN A 453 20.97 -15.78 12.24
N LEU A 454 21.50 -15.78 13.46
CA LEU A 454 22.92 -15.48 13.72
C LEU A 454 23.81 -16.72 13.84
N LYS A 455 23.23 -17.92 14.04
CA LYS A 455 24.00 -19.16 14.25
C LYS A 455 23.60 -20.27 13.28
N ASP A 456 22.37 -20.78 13.39
CA ASP A 456 21.99 -22.01 12.71
C ASP A 456 21.95 -21.83 11.18
N ARG A 457 21.51 -20.66 10.74
CA ARG A 457 21.40 -20.30 9.33
C ARG A 457 22.74 -20.06 8.64
N PRO A 458 23.67 -19.21 9.15
CA PRO A 458 25.02 -19.14 8.59
C PRO A 458 25.71 -20.50 8.52
N ARG A 459 25.60 -21.29 9.60
CA ARG A 459 26.19 -22.63 9.70
C ARG A 459 25.68 -23.56 8.61
N ALA A 460 24.37 -23.56 8.35
CA ALA A 460 23.78 -24.42 7.34
C ALA A 460 24.14 -24.01 5.90
N ARG A 461 24.58 -22.76 5.68
CA ARG A 461 25.15 -22.28 4.40
C ARG A 461 26.66 -22.52 4.26
N GLY A 462 27.33 -22.97 5.32
CA GLY A 462 28.80 -22.99 5.37
C GLY A 462 29.42 -21.59 5.31
N ILE A 463 28.72 -20.58 5.83
CA ILE A 463 29.24 -19.22 5.94
C ILE A 463 29.80 -19.03 7.35
N ASP A 464 31.10 -18.76 7.44
CA ASP A 464 31.74 -18.42 8.71
C ASP A 464 31.37 -16.99 9.11
N MET A 465 30.67 -16.82 10.22
CA MET A 465 30.33 -15.51 10.74
C MET A 465 31.57 -14.79 11.28
N PRO A 466 31.66 -13.45 11.13
CA PRO A 466 32.81 -12.69 11.61
C PRO A 466 32.91 -12.66 13.13
N LEU A 467 31.77 -12.87 13.81
CA LEU A 467 31.64 -12.91 15.26
C LEU A 467 30.84 -14.16 15.67
N PRO A 468 31.13 -14.77 16.83
CA PRO A 468 30.25 -15.80 17.37
C PRO A 468 28.88 -15.24 17.76
N LEU A 469 27.94 -16.12 18.11
CA LEU A 469 26.54 -15.76 18.37
C LEU A 469 26.38 -14.69 19.45
N ALA A 470 27.10 -14.85 20.58
CA ALA A 470 26.95 -13.96 21.73
C ALA A 470 27.42 -12.54 21.40
N GLU A 471 28.59 -12.43 20.77
CA GLU A 471 29.24 -11.19 20.36
C GLU A 471 28.45 -10.50 19.24
N SER A 472 27.97 -11.26 18.25
CA SER A 472 27.07 -10.73 17.21
C SER A 472 25.81 -10.14 17.83
N GLN A 473 25.21 -10.85 18.79
CA GLN A 473 24.00 -10.37 19.45
C GLN A 473 24.31 -9.14 20.32
N GLN A 474 25.43 -9.11 21.06
CA GLN A 474 25.82 -7.95 21.88
C GLN A 474 26.10 -6.71 21.02
N LEU A 475 26.72 -6.86 19.86
CA LEU A 475 26.89 -5.78 18.91
C LEU A 475 25.52 -5.22 18.46
N LEU A 476 24.60 -6.09 18.06
CA LEU A 476 23.24 -5.69 17.66
C LEU A 476 22.46 -5.05 18.81
N GLN A 477 22.65 -5.53 20.05
CA GLN A 477 22.10 -4.95 21.27
C GLN A 477 22.62 -3.52 21.51
N ALA A 478 23.92 -3.30 21.35
CA ALA A 478 24.52 -1.96 21.47
C ALA A 478 23.97 -1.00 20.41
N ILE A 479 23.90 -1.43 19.15
CA ILE A 479 23.32 -0.65 18.04
C ILE A 479 21.85 -0.32 18.32
N ALA A 480 21.07 -1.30 18.78
CA ALA A 480 19.65 -1.10 19.08
C ALA A 480 19.44 -0.06 20.20
N LEU A 481 20.22 -0.13 21.29
CA LEU A 481 20.10 0.82 22.38
C LEU A 481 20.53 2.24 21.97
N ASP A 482 21.54 2.37 21.12
CA ASP A 482 21.98 3.66 20.57
C ASP A 482 20.84 4.28 19.73
N MET A 483 20.27 3.52 18.80
CA MET A 483 19.10 3.96 18.01
C MET A 483 17.86 4.29 18.86
N MET A 484 17.65 3.64 20.00
CA MET A 484 16.51 3.93 20.87
C MET A 484 16.65 5.28 21.60
N GLN A 485 17.89 5.72 21.86
CA GLN A 485 18.17 6.99 22.53
C GLN A 485 18.08 8.18 21.59
N GLU A 486 18.23 7.95 20.28
CA GLU A 486 17.97 8.96 19.25
C GLU A 486 16.45 9.16 19.09
N VAL A 487 15.96 10.35 19.45
CA VAL A 487 14.52 10.65 19.59
C VAL A 487 13.81 10.76 18.24
N GLU A 488 14.54 11.02 17.16
CA GLU A 488 13.94 11.50 15.90
C GLU A 488 13.74 10.40 14.84
N GLU A 489 14.64 9.40 14.72
CA GLU A 489 14.52 8.33 13.71
C GLU A 489 15.09 6.96 14.17
N PRO A 490 14.51 5.82 13.74
CA PRO A 490 14.98 4.46 14.05
C PRO A 490 16.18 4.04 13.19
N ARG A 491 17.14 4.94 13.03
CA ARG A 491 18.25 4.80 12.09
C ARG A 491 19.55 5.21 12.76
N ILE A 492 20.64 4.69 12.25
CA ILE A 492 21.99 5.01 12.72
C ILE A 492 22.90 5.16 11.51
N SER A 493 23.83 6.12 11.54
CA SER A 493 24.77 6.29 10.43
C SER A 493 25.76 5.13 10.34
N ALA A 494 26.27 4.87 9.14
CA ALA A 494 27.28 3.84 8.91
C ALA A 494 28.59 4.15 9.63
N GLU A 495 28.90 5.43 9.84
CA GLU A 495 30.03 5.88 10.63
C GLU A 495 29.83 5.52 12.11
N ASP A 496 28.65 5.78 12.67
CA ASP A 496 28.31 5.44 14.05
C ASP A 496 28.33 3.93 14.29
N VAL A 497 27.76 3.16 13.36
CA VAL A 497 27.84 1.70 13.42
C VAL A 497 29.28 1.23 13.35
N ALA A 498 30.10 1.78 12.45
CA ALA A 498 31.52 1.44 12.39
C ALA A 498 32.23 1.74 13.72
N ARG A 499 31.92 2.87 14.38
CA ARG A 499 32.46 3.19 15.71
C ARG A 499 32.03 2.18 16.79
N LEU A 500 30.76 1.76 16.78
CA LEU A 500 30.25 0.74 17.70
C LEU A 500 30.89 -0.63 17.45
N VAL A 501 31.05 -1.02 16.19
CA VAL A 501 31.72 -2.25 15.79
C VAL A 501 33.19 -2.20 16.21
N ASP A 502 33.92 -1.12 15.93
CA ASP A 502 35.31 -0.92 16.34
C ASP A 502 35.47 -1.06 17.86
N LYS A 503 34.57 -0.43 18.62
CA LYS A 503 34.57 -0.50 20.08
C LYS A 503 34.35 -1.94 20.57
N HIS A 504 33.48 -2.69 19.91
CA HIS A 504 33.18 -4.07 20.25
C HIS A 504 34.35 -5.01 19.88
N LEU A 505 34.95 -4.83 18.70
CA LEU A 505 36.08 -5.62 18.21
C LEU A 505 37.36 -5.43 19.04
N ARG A 506 37.61 -4.22 19.58
CA ARG A 506 38.77 -3.98 20.48
C ARG A 506 38.78 -4.86 21.73
N GLY A 507 37.62 -5.40 22.14
CA GLY A 507 37.50 -6.30 23.28
C GLY A 507 37.74 -7.78 22.96
N LEU A 508 37.93 -8.14 21.68
CA LEU A 508 38.03 -9.52 21.22
C LEU A 508 39.45 -9.83 20.70
N ASP A 509 40.01 -10.95 21.16
CA ASP A 509 41.27 -11.50 20.63
C ASP A 509 40.97 -12.24 19.33
N THR A 510 40.95 -11.51 18.21
CA THR A 510 40.65 -12.08 16.88
C THR A 510 41.95 -12.38 16.14
N GLN A 511 42.13 -13.63 15.70
CA GLN A 511 43.32 -14.08 14.97
C GLN A 511 43.40 -13.50 13.56
N ASP A 512 42.27 -13.07 12.99
CA ASP A 512 42.17 -12.39 11.70
C ASP A 512 41.56 -10.99 11.89
N PRO A 513 42.23 -9.91 11.43
CA PRO A 513 41.69 -8.57 11.51
C PRO A 513 40.52 -8.39 10.54
N VAL A 514 39.29 -8.56 11.03
CA VAL A 514 38.06 -8.21 10.30
C VAL A 514 37.83 -6.71 10.40
N THR A 515 37.64 -6.03 9.26
CA THR A 515 37.31 -4.59 9.30
C THR A 515 35.89 -4.39 9.81
N SER A 516 35.63 -3.25 10.48
CA SER A 516 34.30 -2.93 11.01
C SER A 516 33.21 -2.89 9.93
N LYS A 517 33.59 -2.47 8.71
CA LYS A 517 32.70 -2.48 7.55
C LYS A 517 32.37 -3.90 7.10
N ASP A 518 33.36 -4.77 6.96
CA ASP A 518 33.13 -6.15 6.52
C ASP A 518 32.30 -6.93 7.56
N CYS A 519 32.52 -6.66 8.85
CA CYS A 519 31.78 -7.28 9.94
C CYS A 519 30.27 -6.96 9.85
N ILE A 520 29.92 -5.67 9.79
CA ILE A 520 28.50 -5.27 9.73
C ILE A 520 27.85 -5.68 8.41
N GLU A 521 28.55 -5.59 7.28
CA GLU A 521 28.02 -6.00 5.99
C GLU A 521 27.72 -7.51 5.97
N LYS A 522 28.60 -8.34 6.56
CA LYS A 522 28.36 -9.78 6.66
C LYS A 522 27.23 -10.12 7.63
N ILE A 523 27.11 -9.41 8.76
CA ILE A 523 25.95 -9.56 9.66
C ILE A 523 24.66 -9.16 8.95
N ARG A 524 24.63 -8.04 8.22
CA ARG A 524 23.49 -7.59 7.43
C ARG A 524 23.08 -8.65 6.39
N ASP A 525 24.04 -9.12 5.60
CA ASP A 525 23.78 -9.99 4.45
C ASP A 525 23.32 -11.41 4.85
N VAL A 526 23.69 -11.85 6.05
CA VAL A 526 23.39 -13.21 6.54
C VAL A 526 22.22 -13.24 7.53
N SER A 527 22.15 -12.27 8.45
CA SER A 527 21.18 -12.31 9.57
C SER A 527 19.82 -11.73 9.24
N GLU A 528 19.71 -10.82 8.25
CA GLU A 528 18.46 -10.16 7.85
C GLU A 528 17.80 -9.29 8.94
N LEU A 529 18.48 -9.11 10.07
CA LEU A 529 17.96 -8.37 11.21
C LEU A 529 18.07 -6.86 10.99
N ILE A 530 19.06 -6.44 10.20
CA ILE A 530 19.35 -5.05 9.85
C ILE A 530 19.30 -4.89 8.34
N VAL A 531 18.79 -3.75 7.88
CA VAL A 531 18.77 -3.31 6.50
C VAL A 531 19.60 -2.03 6.40
N LYS A 532 20.45 -1.92 5.36
CA LYS A 532 21.14 -0.67 5.03
C LYS A 532 20.22 0.19 4.15
N ARG A 533 19.92 1.41 4.59
CA ARG A 533 19.25 2.46 3.82
C ARG A 533 20.24 3.60 3.63
N GLU A 534 20.71 3.82 2.40
CA GLU A 534 21.76 4.83 2.12
C GLU A 534 23.08 4.54 2.86
N GLU A 535 23.61 5.51 3.60
CA GLU A 535 24.69 5.37 4.59
C GLU A 535 24.16 5.20 6.01
N GLU A 536 22.93 4.71 6.18
CA GLU A 536 22.34 4.42 7.47
C GLU A 536 21.90 2.95 7.57
N TYR A 537 21.76 2.47 8.80
CA TYR A 537 21.25 1.15 9.11
C TYR A 537 19.95 1.28 9.91
N GLU A 538 18.98 0.39 9.67
CA GLU A 538 17.77 0.23 10.50
C GLU A 538 17.48 -1.24 10.75
N PHE A 539 16.78 -1.58 11.82
CA PHE A 539 16.27 -2.93 12.00
C PHE A 539 15.14 -3.24 11.02
N ALA A 540 15.09 -4.48 10.52
CA ALA A 540 14.05 -4.94 9.60
C ALA A 540 12.63 -4.79 10.18
N HIS A 541 12.51 -4.85 11.51
CA HIS A 541 11.29 -4.53 12.24
C HIS A 541 11.62 -3.87 13.59
N LEU A 542 10.84 -2.85 13.98
CA LEU A 542 11.03 -2.11 15.23
C LEU A 542 11.06 -3.04 16.45
N SER A 543 10.23 -4.06 16.47
CA SER A 543 10.20 -5.01 17.60
C SER A 543 11.53 -5.69 17.91
N PHE A 544 12.40 -5.86 16.91
CA PHE A 544 13.73 -6.42 17.12
C PHE A 544 14.64 -5.40 17.79
N GLN A 545 14.58 -4.14 17.37
CA GLN A 545 15.27 -3.04 18.02
C GLN A 545 14.83 -2.92 19.49
N GLU A 546 13.52 -2.92 19.75
CA GLU A 546 12.96 -2.86 21.12
C GLU A 546 13.48 -4.01 22.00
N PHE A 547 13.45 -5.23 21.48
CA PHE A 547 13.91 -6.41 22.23
C PHE A 547 15.41 -6.36 22.51
N LEU A 548 16.22 -6.02 21.52
CA LEU A 548 17.67 -5.96 21.64
C LEU A 548 18.10 -4.83 22.59
N ALA A 549 17.44 -3.67 22.52
CA ALA A 549 17.66 -2.58 23.46
C ALA A 549 17.28 -2.98 24.89
N ALA A 550 16.13 -3.66 25.07
CA ALA A 550 15.72 -4.17 26.38
C ALA A 550 16.75 -5.17 26.95
N LYS A 551 17.29 -6.05 26.11
CA LYS A 551 18.33 -7.00 26.50
C LYS A 551 19.64 -6.28 26.87
N GLN A 552 20.04 -5.26 26.11
CA GLN A 552 21.22 -4.45 26.41
C GLN A 552 21.10 -3.77 27.78
N ILE A 553 19.94 -3.15 28.06
CA ILE A 553 19.66 -2.45 29.32
C ILE A 553 19.73 -3.43 30.50
N LYS A 554 19.22 -4.65 30.32
CA LYS A 554 19.32 -5.72 31.33
C LYS A 554 20.78 -6.10 31.61
N GLU A 555 21.57 -6.34 30.56
CA GLU A 555 22.96 -6.78 30.70
C GLU A 555 23.87 -5.68 31.29
N THR A 556 23.63 -4.43 30.91
CA THR A 556 24.36 -3.24 31.40
C THR A 556 23.82 -2.65 32.70
N LYS A 557 22.67 -3.14 33.20
CA LYS A 557 21.97 -2.68 34.41
C LYS A 557 21.56 -1.20 34.36
N GLN A 558 21.16 -0.70 33.20
CA GLN A 558 20.74 0.69 32.99
C GLN A 558 19.22 0.90 33.10
N GLU A 559 18.56 0.28 34.09
CA GLU A 559 17.08 0.34 34.26
C GLU A 559 16.56 1.79 34.33
N GLN A 560 17.37 2.72 34.82
CA GLN A 560 17.01 4.15 34.89
C GLN A 560 16.67 4.75 33.52
N LEU A 561 17.30 4.31 32.42
CA LEU A 561 16.99 4.81 31.08
C LEU A 561 15.53 4.56 30.69
N LEU A 562 14.94 3.45 31.15
CA LEU A 562 13.54 3.13 30.91
C LEU A 562 12.61 4.08 31.67
N LEU A 563 12.99 4.45 32.89
CA LEU A 563 12.25 5.38 33.73
C LEU A 563 12.39 6.83 33.26
N ASP A 564 13.51 7.20 32.65
CA ASP A 564 13.71 8.54 32.12
C ASP A 564 12.89 8.76 30.83
N ASN A 565 12.62 7.68 30.07
CA ASN A 565 11.94 7.72 28.76
C ASN A 565 10.53 7.10 28.75
N TYR A 566 9.93 6.78 29.91
CA TYR A 566 8.64 6.08 29.97
C TYR A 566 7.47 6.82 29.29
N GLN A 567 7.56 8.16 29.17
CA GLN A 567 6.52 8.97 28.52
C GLN A 567 6.58 8.85 27.00
N GLU A 568 7.73 8.46 26.45
CA GLU A 568 7.93 8.35 25.03
C GLU A 568 7.29 7.06 24.52
N GLN A 569 6.30 7.20 23.63
CA GLN A 569 5.56 6.08 23.06
C GLN A 569 6.49 5.05 22.39
N TRP A 570 7.57 5.55 21.79
CA TRP A 570 8.60 4.74 21.15
C TRP A 570 9.31 3.77 22.11
N TRP A 571 9.45 4.13 23.39
CA TRP A 571 10.11 3.31 24.41
C TRP A 571 9.19 2.26 25.05
N GLN A 572 7.88 2.36 24.85
CA GLN A 572 6.89 1.48 25.48
C GLN A 572 7.17 -0.01 25.20
N GLY A 573 7.46 -0.37 23.95
CA GLY A 573 7.75 -1.76 23.60
C GLY A 573 9.03 -2.28 24.28
N THR A 574 10.07 -1.45 24.35
CA THR A 574 11.33 -1.76 25.05
C THR A 574 11.10 -1.99 26.55
N ILE A 575 10.27 -1.17 27.19
CA ILE A 575 9.96 -1.28 28.63
C ILE A 575 9.22 -2.59 28.93
N LEU A 576 8.21 -2.93 28.11
CA LEU A 576 7.44 -4.17 28.27
C LEU A 576 8.30 -5.42 28.03
N LEU A 577 9.16 -5.39 27.00
CA LEU A 577 10.08 -6.49 26.73
C LEU A 577 11.14 -6.62 27.83
N TYR A 578 11.61 -5.51 28.39
CA TYR A 578 12.51 -5.53 29.55
C TYR A 578 11.83 -6.21 30.74
N ALA A 579 10.59 -5.82 31.06
CA ALA A 579 9.80 -6.43 32.13
C ALA A 579 9.62 -7.95 31.93
N ALA A 580 9.45 -8.40 30.68
CA ALA A 580 9.40 -9.82 30.36
C ALA A 580 10.75 -10.54 30.51
N LEU A 581 11.88 -9.83 30.41
CA LEU A 581 13.24 -10.38 30.53
C LEU A 581 13.77 -10.45 31.97
N VAL A 582 13.23 -9.65 32.91
CA VAL A 582 13.66 -9.59 34.32
C VAL A 582 12.50 -9.81 35.30
N ASN A 583 12.75 -9.76 36.61
CA ASN A 583 11.66 -9.57 37.58
C ASN A 583 11.39 -8.06 37.69
N PRO A 584 10.25 -7.54 37.20
CA PRO A 584 10.02 -6.11 37.08
C PRO A 584 9.60 -5.44 38.39
N SER A 585 9.71 -6.10 39.55
CA SER A 585 9.25 -5.54 40.83
C SER A 585 9.83 -4.15 41.14
N ASN A 586 11.10 -3.91 40.83
CA ASN A 586 11.74 -2.61 41.06
C ASN A 586 11.24 -1.56 40.06
N LEU A 587 11.23 -1.90 38.77
CA LEU A 587 10.68 -1.05 37.71
C LEU A 587 9.23 -0.63 38.01
N ILE A 588 8.38 -1.59 38.39
CA ILE A 588 6.99 -1.35 38.74
C ILE A 588 6.88 -0.40 39.94
N ARG A 589 7.64 -0.64 41.03
CA ARG A 589 7.66 0.26 42.20
C ARG A 589 8.07 1.68 41.81
N SER A 590 9.09 1.82 40.98
CA SER A 590 9.55 3.12 40.49
C SER A 590 8.50 3.82 39.64
N LEU A 591 7.79 3.10 38.76
CA LEU A 591 6.68 3.64 37.96
C LEU A 591 5.51 4.08 38.84
N ILE A 592 5.13 3.29 39.84
CA ILE A 592 4.10 3.65 40.83
C ILE A 592 4.48 4.93 41.58
N ALA A 593 5.75 5.04 41.99
CA ALA A 593 6.25 6.19 42.75
C ALA A 593 6.19 7.52 41.96
N LEU A 594 6.11 7.47 40.62
CA LEU A 594 5.90 8.67 39.80
C LEU A 594 4.49 9.26 39.97
N ASN A 595 3.53 8.45 40.42
CA ASN A 595 2.14 8.85 40.68
C ASN A 595 1.47 9.58 39.49
N ARG A 596 1.68 9.06 38.27
CA ARG A 596 1.04 9.53 37.03
C ARG A 596 0.23 8.41 36.39
N GLU A 597 -0.87 8.78 35.73
CA GLU A 597 -1.78 7.82 35.08
C GLU A 597 -1.07 6.95 34.04
N GLU A 598 -0.23 7.56 33.20
CA GLU A 598 0.49 6.84 32.14
C GLU A 598 1.52 5.86 32.72
N ALA A 599 2.16 6.22 33.83
CA ALA A 599 3.14 5.37 34.50
C ALA A 599 2.47 4.18 35.20
N ILE A 600 1.30 4.39 35.82
CA ILE A 600 0.49 3.33 36.43
C ILE A 600 0.00 2.36 35.35
N THR A 601 -0.50 2.89 34.23
CA THR A 601 -0.96 2.07 33.09
C THR A 601 0.18 1.22 32.53
N LEU A 602 1.37 1.80 32.37
CA LEU A 602 2.55 1.07 31.96
C LEU A 602 2.98 0.00 32.98
N ALA A 603 2.92 0.31 34.27
CA ALA A 603 3.23 -0.63 35.34
C ALA A 603 2.29 -1.85 35.35
N LEU A 604 0.99 -1.64 35.09
CA LEU A 604 0.02 -2.72 34.92
C LEU A 604 0.37 -3.61 33.73
N ARG A 605 0.69 -3.02 32.57
CA ARG A 605 1.09 -3.78 31.38
C ARG A 605 2.40 -4.57 31.61
N CYS A 606 3.34 -4.01 32.37
CA CYS A 606 4.56 -4.72 32.79
C CYS A 606 4.25 -5.92 33.70
N LEU A 607 3.23 -5.81 34.56
CA LEU A 607 2.76 -6.89 35.43
C LEU A 607 2.06 -8.00 34.62
N GLU A 608 1.20 -7.63 33.68
CA GLU A 608 0.51 -8.57 32.79
C GLU A 608 1.48 -9.34 31.89
N GLY A 609 2.51 -8.66 31.38
CA GLY A 609 3.49 -9.26 30.45
C GLY A 609 4.63 -10.05 31.10
N THR A 610 4.77 -10.09 32.43
CA THR A 610 5.90 -10.78 33.06
C THR A 610 5.63 -12.27 33.33
N PRO A 611 6.58 -13.17 33.03
CA PRO A 611 6.52 -14.56 33.46
C PRO A 611 6.60 -14.78 34.96
N ARG A 612 7.21 -13.81 35.63
CA ARG A 612 7.82 -14.00 36.94
C ARG A 612 6.85 -13.51 37.98
N LYS A 613 6.73 -14.27 39.07
CA LYS A 613 5.96 -13.86 40.24
C LYS A 613 6.48 -12.52 40.75
N VAL A 614 5.59 -11.54 40.82
CA VAL A 614 5.81 -10.24 41.45
C VAL A 614 5.34 -10.34 42.90
N ASP A 615 5.83 -9.44 43.76
CA ASP A 615 5.38 -9.38 45.16
C ASP A 615 3.86 -9.08 45.20
N PRO A 616 3.03 -9.92 45.85
CA PRO A 616 1.58 -9.72 45.93
C PRO A 616 1.17 -8.37 46.51
N LYS A 617 2.03 -7.73 47.31
CA LYS A 617 1.77 -6.38 47.81
C LYS A 617 1.77 -5.33 46.70
N ILE A 618 2.68 -5.46 45.74
CA ILE A 618 2.77 -4.58 44.57
C ILE A 618 1.55 -4.80 43.68
N GLU A 619 1.15 -6.06 43.49
CA GLU A 619 -0.06 -6.41 42.71
C GLU A 619 -1.32 -5.80 43.33
N ALA A 620 -1.49 -5.92 44.64
CA ALA A 620 -2.61 -5.32 45.36
C ALA A 620 -2.60 -3.78 45.32
N GLU A 621 -1.42 -3.17 45.46
CA GLU A 621 -1.24 -1.71 45.35
C GLU A 621 -1.60 -1.23 43.93
N LEU A 622 -1.10 -1.90 42.88
CA LEU A 622 -1.44 -1.60 41.49
C LEU A 622 -2.92 -1.75 41.21
N ALA A 623 -3.57 -2.82 41.67
CA ALA A 623 -5.01 -2.99 41.50
C ALA A 623 -5.81 -1.85 42.16
N SER A 624 -5.38 -1.39 43.34
CA SER A 624 -6.01 -0.24 44.01
C SER A 624 -5.78 1.07 43.25
N LEU A 625 -4.59 1.28 42.70
CA LEU A 625 -4.24 2.45 41.90
C LEU A 625 -4.95 2.44 40.55
N GLN A 626 -5.10 1.28 39.92
CA GLN A 626 -5.89 1.09 38.71
C GLN A 626 -7.34 1.49 38.96
N SER A 627 -7.93 1.02 40.06
CA SER A 627 -9.29 1.42 40.45
C SER A 627 -9.38 2.94 40.65
N ASN A 628 -8.38 3.57 41.29
CA ASN A 628 -8.35 5.03 41.44
C ASN A 628 -8.19 5.77 40.11
N VAL A 629 -7.36 5.27 39.19
CA VAL A 629 -7.17 5.81 37.85
C VAL A 629 -8.46 5.67 37.03
N GLN A 630 -9.10 4.50 37.05
CA GLN A 630 -10.42 4.30 36.44
C GLN A 630 -11.44 5.26 37.03
N ASN A 631 -11.47 5.44 38.35
CA ASN A 631 -12.36 6.41 38.99
C ASN A 631 -12.09 7.86 38.52
N GLN A 632 -10.82 8.24 38.31
CA GLN A 632 -10.44 9.54 37.74
C GLN A 632 -10.80 9.67 36.26
N LEU A 633 -10.64 8.60 35.47
CA LEU A 633 -11.00 8.54 34.05
C LEU A 633 -12.48 8.91 33.84
N TYR A 634 -13.35 8.47 34.74
CA TYR A 634 -14.78 8.79 34.70
C TYR A 634 -15.16 10.11 35.36
N GLN A 635 -14.26 10.74 36.11
CA GLN A 635 -14.57 11.94 36.90
C GLN A 635 -14.97 13.13 36.03
N GLN A 636 -14.33 13.30 34.87
CA GLN A 636 -14.68 14.37 33.92
C GLN A 636 -16.05 14.12 33.29
N LEU A 637 -16.33 12.88 32.88
CA LEU A 637 -17.64 12.46 32.37
C LEU A 637 -18.73 12.68 33.42
N GLU A 638 -18.52 12.22 34.65
CA GLU A 638 -19.42 12.44 35.78
C GLU A 638 -19.66 13.93 36.03
N THR A 639 -18.62 14.76 35.95
CA THR A 639 -18.73 16.21 36.13
C THR A 639 -19.61 16.83 35.04
N TYR A 640 -19.47 16.45 33.77
CA TYR A 640 -20.33 16.95 32.70
C TYR A 640 -21.78 16.50 32.88
N LEU A 641 -22.00 15.22 33.19
CA LEU A 641 -23.32 14.65 33.40
C LEU A 641 -24.05 15.32 34.58
N LYS A 642 -23.36 15.46 35.72
CA LYS A 642 -23.90 16.11 36.93
C LYS A 642 -24.31 17.57 36.70
N ASN A 643 -23.58 18.28 35.85
CA ASN A 643 -23.87 19.67 35.50
C ASN A 643 -24.85 19.81 34.32
N GLY A 644 -25.40 18.72 33.79
CA GLY A 644 -26.32 18.75 32.65
C GLY A 644 -25.68 19.22 31.34
N ARG A 645 -24.35 19.10 31.21
CA ARG A 645 -23.60 19.38 29.98
C ARG A 645 -23.60 18.14 29.09
N TRP A 646 -24.77 17.82 28.54
CA TRP A 646 -25.03 16.55 27.86
C TRP A 646 -24.21 16.36 26.57
N ARG A 647 -23.91 17.46 25.85
CA ARG A 647 -23.09 17.41 24.64
C ARG A 647 -21.64 17.09 24.95
N GLU A 648 -21.08 17.80 25.93
CA GLU A 648 -19.72 17.58 26.41
C GLU A 648 -19.58 16.19 27.06
N ALA A 649 -20.60 15.72 27.78
CA ALA A 649 -20.65 14.36 28.30
C ALA A 649 -20.64 13.30 27.19
N ASP A 650 -21.37 13.51 26.09
CA ASP A 650 -21.38 12.59 24.95
C ASP A 650 -20.02 12.55 24.23
N GLU A 651 -19.39 13.71 24.04
CA GLU A 651 -18.03 13.82 23.49
C GLU A 651 -16.99 13.16 24.41
N GLU A 652 -17.10 13.35 25.72
CA GLU A 652 -16.20 12.73 26.70
C GLU A 652 -16.39 11.22 26.79
N THR A 653 -17.63 10.73 26.69
CA THR A 653 -17.94 9.29 26.63
C THR A 653 -17.16 8.62 25.50
N CYS A 654 -17.10 9.23 24.32
CA CYS A 654 -16.31 8.71 23.20
C CYS A 654 -14.81 8.65 23.53
N LYS A 655 -14.24 9.71 24.11
CA LYS A 655 -12.81 9.74 24.48
C LYS A 655 -12.47 8.65 25.49
N VAL A 656 -13.30 8.51 26.52
CA VAL A 656 -13.11 7.49 27.57
C VAL A 656 -13.17 6.09 26.96
N MET A 657 -14.16 5.82 26.10
CA MET A 657 -14.25 4.51 25.43
C MET A 657 -13.06 4.22 24.51
N LEU A 658 -12.56 5.22 23.78
CA LEU A 658 -11.35 5.05 22.96
C LEU A 658 -10.11 4.79 23.81
N LYS A 659 -9.99 5.45 24.97
CA LYS A 659 -8.87 5.27 25.90
C LYS A 659 -8.91 3.89 26.57
N VAL A 660 -10.08 3.44 27.04
CA VAL A 660 -10.26 2.09 27.61
C VAL A 660 -9.91 1.01 26.58
N ALA A 661 -10.25 1.21 25.31
CA ALA A 661 -9.94 0.27 24.24
C ALA A 661 -8.52 0.45 23.66
N ASN A 662 -7.71 1.40 24.14
CA ASN A 662 -6.37 1.75 23.62
C ASN A 662 -6.39 2.05 22.11
N ARG A 663 -7.32 2.90 21.67
CA ARG A 663 -7.55 3.24 20.25
C ARG A 663 -7.63 4.74 19.99
N GLU A 664 -7.04 5.58 20.83
CA GLU A 664 -7.10 7.04 20.67
C GLU A 664 -6.57 7.50 19.31
N GLU A 665 -5.48 6.89 18.82
CA GLU A 665 -4.91 7.21 17.51
C GLU A 665 -5.80 6.79 16.33
N ARG A 666 -6.52 5.67 16.47
CA ARG A 666 -7.44 5.19 15.44
C ARG A 666 -8.74 6.00 15.42
N GLY A 667 -9.14 6.56 16.57
CA GLY A 667 -10.31 7.42 16.72
C GLY A 667 -11.66 6.70 16.61
N TRP A 668 -11.66 5.36 16.60
CA TRP A 668 -12.86 4.53 16.46
C TRP A 668 -12.73 3.15 17.14
N LEU A 669 -13.85 2.47 17.41
CA LEU A 669 -13.90 1.08 17.88
C LEU A 669 -14.34 0.16 16.72
N ASP A 670 -13.68 -0.99 16.55
CA ASP A 670 -14.10 -2.04 15.61
C ASP A 670 -14.75 -3.21 16.35
N ASP A 671 -15.19 -4.23 15.62
CA ASP A 671 -15.93 -5.37 16.17
C ASP A 671 -15.14 -6.12 17.26
N ASP A 672 -13.84 -6.33 17.06
CA ASP A 672 -12.96 -6.94 18.05
C ASP A 672 -12.85 -6.06 19.30
N ALA A 673 -12.71 -4.74 19.15
CA ALA A 673 -12.61 -3.83 20.29
C ALA A 673 -13.91 -3.71 21.08
N ILE A 674 -15.08 -3.74 20.41
CA ILE A 674 -16.40 -3.70 21.10
C ILE A 674 -16.68 -5.03 21.80
N SER A 675 -16.39 -6.15 21.14
CA SER A 675 -16.60 -7.49 21.69
C SER A 675 -15.72 -7.75 22.90
N ASN A 676 -14.48 -7.26 22.88
CA ASN A 676 -13.52 -7.38 23.98
C ASN A 676 -13.53 -6.17 24.93
N PHE A 677 -14.49 -5.23 24.78
CA PHE A 677 -14.54 -4.06 25.65
C PHE A 677 -14.72 -4.48 27.12
N PRO A 678 -13.98 -3.91 28.08
CA PRO A 678 -14.10 -4.33 29.47
C PRO A 678 -15.51 -4.12 30.04
N CYS A 679 -16.09 -5.18 30.63
CA CYS A 679 -17.46 -5.18 31.16
C CYS A 679 -17.66 -4.14 32.27
N GLU A 680 -16.67 -3.99 33.15
CA GLU A 680 -16.74 -3.05 34.28
C GLU A 680 -16.78 -1.60 33.81
N ASP A 681 -15.93 -1.26 32.84
CA ASP A 681 -15.86 0.08 32.28
C ASP A 681 -17.14 0.44 31.51
N LEU A 682 -17.70 -0.49 30.72
CA LEU A 682 -18.97 -0.28 30.02
C LEU A 682 -20.13 -0.04 30.99
N ARG A 683 -20.22 -0.85 32.06
CA ARG A 683 -21.23 -0.67 33.11
C ARG A 683 -21.07 0.65 33.86
N MET A 684 -19.83 1.07 34.14
CA MET A 684 -19.57 2.33 34.83
C MET A 684 -20.04 3.53 34.00
N ILE A 685 -19.73 3.55 32.70
CA ILE A 685 -20.18 4.60 31.77
C ILE A 685 -21.72 4.63 31.72
N ASP A 686 -22.35 3.47 31.56
CA ASP A 686 -23.81 3.36 31.50
C ASP A 686 -24.48 3.86 32.80
N GLN A 687 -24.00 3.40 33.96
CA GLN A 687 -24.54 3.79 35.26
C GLN A 687 -24.46 5.30 35.50
N LEU A 688 -23.38 5.96 35.06
CA LEU A 688 -23.27 7.41 35.13
C LEU A 688 -24.35 8.11 34.29
N TRP A 689 -24.54 7.67 33.04
CA TRP A 689 -25.57 8.20 32.16
C TRP A 689 -26.97 8.00 32.75
N VAL A 690 -27.31 6.79 33.19
CA VAL A 690 -28.61 6.45 33.79
C VAL A 690 -28.86 7.27 35.05
N LYS A 691 -27.89 7.34 35.97
CA LYS A 691 -28.00 8.05 37.24
C LYS A 691 -28.30 9.54 37.05
N TYR A 692 -27.49 10.23 36.25
CA TYR A 692 -27.60 11.69 36.12
C TYR A 692 -28.71 12.13 35.16
N SER A 693 -29.10 11.26 34.21
CA SER A 693 -30.27 11.48 33.35
C SER A 693 -31.61 11.08 33.98
N LYS A 694 -31.60 10.53 35.20
CA LYS A 694 -32.78 9.96 35.89
C LYS A 694 -33.44 8.84 35.08
N GLY A 695 -32.62 8.00 34.46
CA GLY A 695 -33.05 6.88 33.63
C GLY A 695 -33.46 7.26 32.20
N GLN A 696 -33.29 8.52 31.78
CA GLN A 696 -33.69 8.94 30.43
C GLN A 696 -32.70 8.50 29.34
N PHE A 697 -31.41 8.42 29.69
CA PHE A 697 -30.29 8.18 28.79
C PHE A 697 -29.36 7.10 29.35
N GLY A 698 -28.71 6.34 28.47
CA GLY A 698 -27.86 5.20 28.82
C GLY A 698 -27.82 4.16 27.70
N PHE A 699 -26.76 3.36 27.64
CA PHE A 699 -26.66 2.22 26.74
C PHE A 699 -27.63 1.10 27.12
N SER A 700 -27.85 0.84 28.41
CA SER A 700 -28.86 -0.11 28.90
C SER A 700 -30.27 0.33 28.52
N VAL A 701 -30.56 1.63 28.66
CA VAL A 701 -31.84 2.24 28.22
C VAL A 701 -32.05 2.06 26.72
N GLN A 702 -31.00 2.27 25.92
CA GLN A 702 -31.06 2.06 24.47
C GLN A 702 -31.26 0.58 24.11
N LYS A 703 -30.58 -0.33 24.82
CA LYS A 703 -30.73 -1.77 24.65
C LYS A 703 -32.16 -2.22 24.97
N GLU A 704 -32.75 -1.75 26.07
CA GLU A 704 -34.14 -2.05 26.44
C GLU A 704 -35.12 -1.58 25.35
N ILE A 705 -34.93 -0.37 24.81
CA ILE A 705 -35.74 0.13 23.68
C ILE A 705 -35.57 -0.77 22.46
N TYR A 706 -34.34 -1.17 22.14
CA TYR A 706 -34.05 -2.04 21.01
C TYR A 706 -34.72 -3.42 21.15
N GLU A 707 -34.57 -4.09 22.30
CA GLU A 707 -35.19 -5.38 22.60
C GLU A 707 -36.72 -5.30 22.55
N SER A 708 -37.32 -4.21 23.02
CA SER A 708 -38.77 -3.99 22.96
C SER A 708 -39.34 -3.91 21.54
N LEU A 709 -38.49 -3.58 20.54
CA LEU A 709 -38.88 -3.42 19.13
C LEU A 709 -38.71 -4.72 18.32
N GLY A 710 -38.07 -5.73 18.89
CA GLY A 710 -37.83 -7.04 18.31
C GLY A 710 -36.53 -7.63 18.84
N ASP A 711 -36.62 -8.57 19.78
CA ASP A 711 -35.49 -9.27 20.41
C ASP A 711 -34.74 -10.14 19.39
N THR A 712 -33.84 -9.51 18.64
CA THR A 712 -32.92 -10.19 17.72
C THR A 712 -31.49 -9.92 18.15
N ARG A 713 -30.84 -10.95 18.70
CA ARG A 713 -29.37 -11.00 18.89
C ARG A 713 -28.58 -10.88 17.57
N SER A 714 -29.28 -11.04 16.43
CA SER A 714 -28.76 -10.83 15.08
C SER A 714 -29.29 -9.54 14.46
N TYR A 715 -28.58 -9.02 13.46
CA TYR A 715 -29.02 -7.81 12.74
C TYR A 715 -30.43 -7.94 12.17
N ASN A 716 -31.34 -7.06 12.57
CA ASN A 716 -32.61 -6.87 11.87
C ASN A 716 -32.80 -5.41 11.45
N ARG A 717 -32.71 -5.17 10.15
CA ARG A 717 -32.82 -3.82 9.56
C ARG A 717 -34.12 -3.11 9.94
N GLU A 718 -35.25 -3.80 9.98
CA GLU A 718 -36.55 -3.18 10.27
C GLU A 718 -36.66 -2.76 11.74
N VAL A 719 -36.09 -3.55 12.65
CA VAL A 719 -36.04 -3.24 14.09
C VAL A 719 -35.14 -2.02 14.33
N PHE A 720 -33.98 -1.96 13.67
CA PHE A 720 -33.06 -0.82 13.79
C PHE A 720 -33.64 0.50 13.26
N GLU A 721 -34.35 0.46 12.14
CA GLU A 721 -35.01 1.65 11.60
C GLU A 721 -36.03 2.22 12.60
N LYS A 722 -36.85 1.35 13.21
CA LYS A 722 -37.78 1.75 14.29
C LYS A 722 -37.06 2.26 15.52
N PHE A 723 -35.94 1.65 15.89
CA PHE A 723 -35.11 2.10 17.01
C PHE A 723 -34.58 3.51 16.78
N TYR A 724 -34.01 3.79 15.60
CA TYR A 724 -33.48 5.12 15.26
C TYR A 724 -34.53 6.22 15.27
N ASP A 725 -35.74 5.92 14.79
CA ASP A 725 -36.86 6.84 14.90
C ASP A 725 -37.27 7.05 16.37
N ARG A 726 -37.30 5.98 17.17
CA ARG A 726 -37.73 6.01 18.59
C ARG A 726 -36.80 6.83 19.49
N VAL A 727 -35.48 6.75 19.25
CA VAL A 727 -34.48 7.52 19.98
C VAL A 727 -34.22 8.90 19.36
N GLY A 728 -34.88 9.25 18.27
CA GLY A 728 -34.79 10.58 17.63
C GLY A 728 -33.51 10.85 16.87
N TRP A 729 -32.85 9.81 16.34
CA TRP A 729 -31.70 9.97 15.43
C TRP A 729 -32.12 10.13 13.97
N LYS A 730 -33.38 9.84 13.69
CA LYS A 730 -34.05 10.10 12.41
C LYS A 730 -35.34 10.88 12.62
N GLN A 731 -35.68 11.72 11.64
CA GLN A 731 -36.94 12.45 11.61
C GLN A 731 -37.49 12.40 10.18
N GLY A 732 -38.69 11.84 10.00
CA GLY A 732 -39.31 11.73 8.68
C GLY A 732 -38.58 10.82 7.69
N GLY A 733 -37.76 9.87 8.18
CA GLY A 733 -36.96 8.94 7.37
C GLY A 733 -35.54 9.42 7.05
N ASP A 734 -35.22 10.70 7.31
CA ASP A 734 -33.89 11.27 7.11
C ASP A 734 -33.09 11.33 8.42
N TRP A 735 -31.76 11.20 8.31
CA TRP A 735 -30.85 11.31 9.46
C TRP A 735 -30.74 12.75 9.93
N VAL A 736 -30.83 12.94 11.24
CA VAL A 736 -30.56 14.23 11.87
C VAL A 736 -29.04 14.41 11.96
N SER A 737 -28.54 15.63 11.71
CA SER A 737 -27.11 15.93 11.92
C SER A 737 -26.81 16.03 13.40
N TYR A 738 -25.66 15.55 13.88
CA TYR A 738 -25.28 15.63 15.30
C TYR A 738 -25.31 17.06 15.85
N GLY A 739 -25.03 18.07 15.01
CA GLY A 739 -25.12 19.48 15.41
C GLY A 739 -26.54 19.92 15.78
N ASP A 740 -27.56 19.22 15.28
CA ASP A 740 -28.98 19.51 15.45
C ASP A 740 -29.64 18.60 16.51
N TYR A 741 -28.86 17.80 17.23
CA TYR A 741 -29.38 16.91 18.28
C TYR A 741 -29.83 17.69 19.53
N THR A 742 -30.78 17.12 20.26
CA THR A 742 -31.31 17.76 21.48
C THR A 742 -30.48 17.31 22.69
N PHE A 743 -29.60 18.18 23.17
CA PHE A 743 -28.72 17.91 24.32
C PHE A 743 -29.33 18.39 25.64
N ASN A 744 -30.52 17.89 25.97
CA ASN A 744 -31.16 18.13 27.27
C ASN A 744 -32.17 17.01 27.59
N LEU A 745 -32.73 17.00 28.80
CA LEU A 745 -33.66 15.96 29.27
C LEU A 745 -35.01 15.90 28.53
N SER A 746 -35.34 16.88 27.68
CA SER A 746 -36.54 16.82 26.83
C SER A 746 -36.36 16.00 25.56
N ALA A 747 -35.13 15.56 25.28
CA ALA A 747 -34.85 14.67 24.16
C ALA A 747 -35.56 13.30 24.33
N PRO A 748 -35.82 12.58 23.23
CA PRO A 748 -36.44 11.27 23.28
C PRO A 748 -35.71 10.29 24.22
N HIS A 749 -36.46 9.35 24.76
CA HIS A 749 -35.90 8.32 25.64
C HIS A 749 -34.83 7.50 24.89
N GLY A 750 -33.66 7.29 25.51
CA GLY A 750 -32.51 6.66 24.87
C GLY A 750 -31.76 7.51 23.83
N HIS A 751 -32.04 8.81 23.72
CA HIS A 751 -31.39 9.67 22.71
C HIS A 751 -29.86 9.76 22.86
N LEU A 752 -29.34 9.67 24.08
CA LEU A 752 -27.91 9.72 24.42
C LEU A 752 -27.52 8.48 25.25
N PRO A 753 -26.23 8.09 25.26
CA PRO A 753 -25.14 8.62 24.46
C PRO A 753 -25.22 8.21 22.98
N VAL A 754 -24.69 9.04 22.09
CA VAL A 754 -24.62 8.82 20.63
C VAL A 754 -23.19 8.52 20.22
N ARG A 755 -22.25 9.35 20.70
CA ARG A 755 -20.83 9.22 20.35
C ARG A 755 -20.12 8.08 21.10
N GLY A 756 -20.79 7.49 22.08
CA GLY A 756 -20.37 6.21 22.67
C GLY A 756 -20.52 5.00 21.74
N HIS A 757 -21.28 5.12 20.63
CA HIS A 757 -21.52 4.05 19.65
C HIS A 757 -20.62 4.09 18.40
N LEU A 758 -19.57 4.92 18.39
CA LEU A 758 -18.91 5.30 17.14
C LEU A 758 -18.07 4.18 16.51
N PRO A 759 -18.01 4.18 15.16
CA PRO A 759 -17.32 5.25 14.45
C PRO A 759 -18.25 6.34 13.88
N VAL A 760 -17.90 7.63 14.01
CA VAL A 760 -18.45 8.64 13.08
C VAL A 760 -17.72 8.40 11.78
N ARG A 761 -18.35 7.61 10.91
CA ARG A 761 -18.12 7.72 9.49
C ARG A 761 -19.49 7.72 8.82
N SER A 762 -19.91 8.91 8.38
CA SER A 762 -21.03 8.99 7.45
C SER A 762 -20.57 8.34 6.15
N ASP A 763 -20.92 7.09 5.94
CA ASP A 763 -21.40 6.61 4.65
C ASP A 763 -22.38 5.47 4.93
N TYR A 764 -23.57 5.62 4.36
CA TYR A 764 -24.73 4.76 4.52
C TYR A 764 -24.40 3.31 4.15
N THR A 765 -23.90 2.51 5.10
CA THR A 765 -24.15 1.05 5.23
C THR A 765 -23.49 0.36 6.42
N PHE A 766 -22.60 1.00 7.19
CA PHE A 766 -21.88 0.28 8.26
C PHE A 766 -22.25 0.67 9.71
N GLY A 767 -23.21 1.55 9.94
CA GLY A 767 -23.67 1.90 11.29
C GLY A 767 -24.48 0.81 12.01
N THR A 768 -24.79 -0.30 11.34
CA THR A 768 -25.67 -1.34 11.86
C THR A 768 -24.93 -2.49 12.52
N THR A 769 -23.78 -2.93 12.00
CA THR A 769 -23.04 -4.08 12.57
C THR A 769 -22.47 -3.78 13.96
N TYR A 770 -21.90 -2.60 14.15
CA TYR A 770 -21.24 -2.19 15.40
C TYR A 770 -22.23 -1.90 16.56
N ARG A 771 -23.41 -1.36 16.26
CA ARG A 771 -24.44 -1.13 17.29
C ARG A 771 -25.07 -2.44 17.75
N ILE A 772 -25.12 -3.45 16.88
CA ILE A 772 -25.51 -4.80 17.25
C ILE A 772 -24.48 -5.41 18.19
N SER A 773 -23.18 -5.26 17.92
CA SER A 773 -22.17 -5.87 18.78
C SER A 773 -22.27 -5.33 20.21
N LEU A 774 -22.52 -4.02 20.39
CA LEU A 774 -22.77 -3.46 21.72
C LEU A 774 -24.08 -3.98 22.34
N PHE A 775 -25.23 -3.94 21.64
CA PHE A 775 -26.51 -4.43 22.21
C PHE A 775 -26.59 -5.96 22.35
N SER A 776 -25.72 -6.71 21.67
CA SER A 776 -25.60 -8.17 21.82
C SER A 776 -24.85 -8.60 23.07
N ARG A 777 -24.21 -7.65 23.78
CA ARG A 777 -23.51 -7.92 25.02
C ARG A 777 -24.48 -8.25 26.15
N GLU A 778 -24.25 -9.38 26.82
CA GLU A 778 -25.11 -9.84 27.92
C GLU A 778 -24.91 -9.04 29.22
N ASP A 779 -23.83 -8.28 29.33
CA ASP A 779 -23.43 -7.55 30.54
C ASP A 779 -23.85 -6.06 30.55
N LEU A 780 -24.64 -5.65 29.55
CA LEU A 780 -25.33 -4.36 29.46
C LEU A 780 -26.75 -4.41 30.00
#